data_AF-A0A960GJT8-F1
#
_entry.id   AF-A0A960GJT8-F1
#
_cell.length_a   1.000
_cell.length_b   1.000
_cell.length_c   1.000
_cell.angle_alpha   90.00
_cell.angle_beta   90.00
_cell.angle_gamma   90.00
#
_symmetry.space_group_name_H-M   'P 1'
#
loop_
_entity.id
_entity.type
_entity.pdbx_description
1 polymer ?
#
loop_
_entity_poly.entity_id
_entity_poly.type
_entity_poly.pdbx_seq_one_letter_code
_entity_poly.pdbx_strand_id
1 'polypeptide(L)'
;MDVDPPSADSPQAPSTQMVVELSTAAADEIAMGPHLVAVPPVSNVPALPGLLGWLKADGWTSGSPSVPASAPLMWAVAGLARRYESEQGGQGQRSRATRTTVNDLLNDPEGSGAANVAAAAATATGVDVDTTPVTSAPASVTLGTSAGFGSLFSFFFGDGTAESPNGGIIVGNGYSWTSATCTGTTACNGGNGGIIGNGGNGYNGGNGGAAGWFGNGGNGGAGLATVNDGRGGDGGAGGLLVGDGGSGGLGAQAATSGAAGGQGGSAGLFGAGGAGGGGGSLLNADGPITPGASGGQGGRGGAGGLLLGDGGQGGDGGNAYGIGGVGGAGGSGGNTGLLSLSGFAGAGGGGGGGTNGGAGGDGGSGGALSLFSNGGAGGQGGAGPATTADPGRGGNGGSGGAGGLWMGNGGNGGDGGYAGGDGGSGGSTGMLSVLGKGGNGGDGGAGQAGRVGINGSAASPDGGAGLPGGDGGSGGDGGAGSLILGLGGSGGDAGVGGAGGKGGQGFSQFASISAGAGLNGGNGGDGGNGGAGGARNGIAGSGRYFFLIPSDGEAGDNGAGGDGGAGGDGGVGQDTSSLVATAGAGGRGGHGGVGGQGGAATSTAEAGSGGAGGRGGNAGSAGWGGYESGNSYGFGIAGVAGTAGNGGEGGQGGDGSETQISGTGGAGGLGGNGGEGGGGLNGGNGADGRRGGDGGNAGADGGAGRGVGGFGGNGGEGGQPGRANTPAGGQEGSAGSAGDNGENGTPTPDGDGAAEPTTQDAVWSQIARQLNYVLFNISPDVNPTQSPNEGATKLVTGSLNADSNNGFDVTYAVTELPRYGTLEFDVETGQYTYTVDASLIGPGIADSFTVTVENSSQAGLPGLAGQVQESVHRWAVEAGLAQTDTNEAVVPIKIAGSAFYGTPASQIQYWVKQSYYNCSLIAGAMAVGQAYGSLARRPSEAEIVAYAKITDSVIDPGQKMYLDENINEGAAMADVAALLTRYYGLETQLNTYTSTYEEDGESVTIATAADGQRALSDLKAQVAKGNPVITTVNAQTIWAAVNGGNTGNTEPGIPDYQASNHAVVVIGIDEQKGIVYLNDSGPAFQSETNPDGSLKYPNGEPVTIGAFMSSWQTNSYTSLVVSLAEEAQKDDVNAA
;
A
#
# COMPACT_ATOMS: atom_id res chain seq x y z
N MET A 1 71.70 19.03 -2.12
CA MET A 1 71.81 20.37 -1.53
C MET A 1 70.95 20.31 -0.28
N ASP A 2 71.48 19.73 0.80
CA ASP A 2 72.34 20.42 1.79
C ASP A 2 71.46 21.42 2.59
N VAL A 3 71.34 21.34 3.92
CA VAL A 3 72.25 20.81 4.96
C VAL A 3 71.44 20.14 6.10
N ASP A 4 72.08 19.28 6.90
CA ASP A 4 71.53 18.57 8.08
C ASP A 4 72.15 19.12 9.43
N PRO A 5 71.96 18.52 10.63
CA PRO A 5 71.39 19.18 11.82
C PRO A 5 72.46 19.44 12.92
N PRO A 6 72.13 19.72 14.22
CA PRO A 6 71.87 18.60 15.17
C PRO A 6 71.08 18.89 16.49
N SER A 7 70.60 17.83 17.16
CA SER A 7 70.68 17.51 18.63
C SER A 7 70.21 18.50 19.74
N ALA A 8 69.90 18.08 20.99
CA ALA A 8 69.44 16.84 21.64
C ALA A 8 69.37 17.13 23.17
N ASP A 9 68.49 16.47 23.93
CA ASP A 9 68.90 15.66 25.11
C ASP A 9 67.72 15.00 25.84
N SER A 10 67.94 13.78 26.34
CA SER A 10 67.06 13.05 27.26
C SER A 10 67.83 11.96 28.01
N PRO A 11 67.73 11.88 29.34
CA PRO A 11 67.50 10.59 30.02
C PRO A 11 66.64 10.74 31.31
N GLN A 12 66.08 9.72 31.99
CA GLN A 12 66.05 8.26 31.80
C GLN A 12 64.80 7.61 32.50
N ALA A 13 64.58 6.31 32.24
CA ALA A 13 63.44 5.46 32.67
C ALA A 13 63.67 4.81 34.07
N PRO A 14 63.08 3.65 34.53
CA PRO A 14 62.15 2.66 33.93
C PRO A 14 60.99 2.25 34.89
N SER A 15 60.13 1.23 34.71
CA SER A 15 59.92 0.11 33.75
C SER A 15 58.39 -0.09 33.55
N THR A 16 57.79 -1.11 32.90
CA THR A 16 58.18 -2.45 32.39
C THR A 16 57.36 -2.79 31.12
N GLN A 17 57.60 -3.95 30.49
CA GLN A 17 56.85 -4.47 29.33
C GLN A 17 55.78 -5.51 29.71
N MET A 18 54.75 -5.70 28.86
CA MET A 18 54.57 -6.96 28.13
C MET A 18 53.65 -6.82 26.90
N VAL A 19 53.82 -7.73 25.93
CA VAL A 19 53.16 -7.81 24.62
C VAL A 19 52.31 -9.08 24.57
N VAL A 20 51.12 -9.06 23.94
CA VAL A 20 50.52 -10.17 23.15
C VAL A 20 49.55 -9.58 22.10
N GLU A 21 49.41 -10.26 20.95
CA GLU A 21 48.66 -9.88 19.75
C GLU A 21 47.14 -10.24 19.78
N LEU A 22 46.41 -9.76 18.77
CA LEU A 22 45.00 -10.04 18.45
C LEU A 22 44.76 -11.50 17.98
N SER A 23 43.57 -12.04 18.28
CA SER A 23 42.79 -12.81 17.29
C SER A 23 41.28 -12.82 17.57
N THR A 24 40.52 -12.47 16.53
CA THR A 24 39.06 -12.54 16.28
C THR A 24 38.24 -13.68 16.90
N ALA A 25 36.95 -13.42 17.20
CA ALA A 25 35.79 -14.21 16.75
C ALA A 25 34.45 -13.46 17.02
N ALA A 26 33.37 -13.86 16.33
CA ALA A 26 32.12 -13.11 16.19
C ALA A 26 31.01 -13.47 17.20
N ALA A 27 29.90 -12.73 17.14
CA ALA A 27 28.69 -12.88 17.94
C ALA A 27 27.72 -13.97 17.40
N ASP A 28 26.72 -14.31 18.21
CA ASP A 28 25.62 -15.21 17.88
C ASP A 28 24.34 -14.67 18.54
N GLU A 29 23.19 -14.75 17.86
CA GLU A 29 21.90 -14.17 18.28
C GLU A 29 20.78 -15.19 18.03
N ILE A 30 19.86 -15.40 18.99
CA ILE A 30 18.69 -16.28 18.81
C ILE A 30 17.44 -15.66 19.46
N ALA A 31 16.36 -15.63 18.68
CA ALA A 31 15.04 -15.10 19.04
C ALA A 31 14.16 -16.08 19.83
N MET A 32 13.05 -15.56 20.40
CA MET A 32 11.95 -16.34 20.98
C MET A 32 10.61 -15.96 20.35
N GLY A 33 9.73 -16.95 20.15
CA GLY A 33 8.34 -16.75 19.73
C GLY A 33 7.36 -16.78 20.92
N PRO A 34 6.11 -16.26 20.74
CA PRO A 34 5.11 -16.13 21.80
C PRO A 34 4.11 -17.30 21.84
N HIS A 35 3.32 -17.42 22.91
CA HIS A 35 1.94 -17.94 22.83
C HIS A 35 1.06 -17.58 24.05
N LEU A 36 -0.19 -17.19 23.79
CA LEU A 36 -1.22 -16.83 24.78
C LEU A 36 -1.94 -18.05 25.39
N VAL A 37 -2.46 -17.91 26.61
CA VAL A 37 -3.68 -18.59 27.11
C VAL A 37 -4.44 -17.69 28.09
N ALA A 38 -5.75 -17.53 27.91
CA ALA A 38 -6.68 -16.75 28.75
C ALA A 38 -7.50 -17.63 29.72
N VAL A 39 -8.03 -17.05 30.82
CA VAL A 39 -9.00 -17.71 31.74
C VAL A 39 -9.96 -16.66 32.40
N PRO A 40 -11.26 -16.97 32.67
CA PRO A 40 -12.25 -16.18 33.45
C PRO A 40 -12.41 -16.72 34.92
N PRO A 41 -13.42 -16.42 35.81
CA PRO A 41 -14.44 -15.35 35.97
C PRO A 41 -14.64 -14.80 37.44
N VAL A 42 -15.59 -13.85 37.66
CA VAL A 42 -16.33 -13.39 38.90
C VAL A 42 -15.75 -12.31 39.85
N SER A 43 -16.38 -11.17 40.20
CA SER A 43 -17.78 -10.73 40.51
C SER A 43 -18.22 -10.73 42.00
N ASN A 44 -18.85 -9.64 42.52
CA ASN A 44 -20.00 -9.58 43.50
C ASN A 44 -20.30 -8.12 44.01
N VAL A 45 -21.37 -7.82 44.78
CA VAL A 45 -22.68 -7.18 44.39
C VAL A 45 -23.00 -5.97 45.34
N PRO A 46 -23.92 -5.00 45.06
CA PRO A 46 -25.16 -4.95 45.90
C PRO A 46 -26.48 -4.29 45.36
N ALA A 47 -27.56 -5.11 45.31
CA ALA A 47 -28.99 -4.83 45.58
C ALA A 47 -29.88 -4.03 44.58
N LEU A 48 -31.23 -4.18 44.43
CA LEU A 48 -32.32 -5.18 44.65
C LEU A 48 -33.64 -4.40 44.94
N PRO A 49 -34.85 -4.77 44.44
CA PRO A 49 -35.67 -5.80 45.12
C PRO A 49 -36.80 -6.54 44.32
N GLY A 50 -37.06 -7.82 44.66
CA GLY A 50 -38.37 -8.52 44.54
C GLY A 50 -38.90 -8.86 43.12
N LEU A 51 -39.66 -9.93 42.87
CA LEU A 51 -40.21 -10.99 43.74
C LEU A 51 -40.42 -12.26 42.89
N LEU A 52 -39.75 -13.38 43.22
CA LEU A 52 -40.11 -14.71 42.69
C LEU A 52 -41.20 -15.34 43.56
N GLY A 53 -42.20 -15.97 42.93
CA GLY A 53 -43.24 -16.71 43.64
C GLY A 53 -44.08 -17.56 42.70
N TRP A 54 -43.86 -18.89 42.75
CA TRP A 54 -44.30 -19.95 41.82
C TRP A 54 -43.38 -20.12 40.58
N LEU A 55 -42.97 -21.33 40.17
CA LEU A 55 -43.27 -22.69 40.63
C LEU A 55 -42.15 -23.32 41.49
N LYS A 56 -42.52 -24.31 42.33
CA LYS A 56 -41.63 -25.33 42.92
C LYS A 56 -41.85 -26.68 42.23
N ALA A 57 -40.83 -27.54 42.22
CA ALA A 57 -40.97 -28.99 42.32
C ALA A 57 -39.68 -29.60 42.88
N ASP A 58 -39.77 -30.46 43.90
CA ASP A 58 -38.65 -30.94 44.73
C ASP A 58 -38.31 -32.44 44.50
N GLY A 59 -37.05 -32.83 44.79
CA GLY A 59 -36.60 -34.23 45.06
C GLY A 59 -35.88 -34.94 43.90
N TRP A 60 -34.73 -35.60 44.05
CA TRP A 60 -34.38 -36.59 45.10
C TRP A 60 -32.85 -36.85 45.21
N THR A 61 -32.42 -37.77 46.09
CA THR A 61 -31.02 -37.89 46.59
C THR A 61 -30.29 -39.21 46.26
N SER A 62 -28.99 -39.09 45.95
CA SER A 62 -27.87 -40.05 46.18
C SER A 62 -28.02 -41.55 45.83
N GLY A 63 -27.20 -42.04 44.88
CA GLY A 63 -26.84 -43.47 44.76
C GLY A 63 -26.13 -43.84 43.45
N SER A 64 -24.91 -44.36 43.52
CA SER A 64 -24.20 -45.02 42.39
C SER A 64 -24.51 -46.54 42.39
N PRO A 65 -24.20 -47.34 41.34
CA PRO A 65 -23.58 -47.00 40.05
C PRO A 65 -24.27 -47.62 38.80
N SER A 66 -24.23 -46.92 37.64
CA SER A 66 -24.22 -47.57 36.30
C SER A 66 -24.01 -46.54 35.17
N VAL A 67 -23.10 -46.82 34.24
CA VAL A 67 -22.99 -46.11 32.95
C VAL A 67 -24.05 -46.64 32.00
N PRO A 68 -24.81 -45.75 31.31
CA PRO A 68 -24.75 -45.78 29.84
C PRO A 68 -24.66 -44.37 29.22
N ALA A 69 -24.19 -44.33 27.98
CA ALA A 69 -23.92 -43.09 27.23
C ALA A 69 -25.20 -42.35 26.76
N SER A 70 -25.17 -41.02 26.76
CA SER A 70 -25.86 -40.18 25.76
C SER A 70 -25.51 -38.68 25.89
N ALA A 71 -24.47 -38.26 25.15
CA ALA A 71 -24.55 -37.14 24.20
C ALA A 71 -24.88 -35.70 24.76
N PRO A 72 -25.05 -34.64 23.93
CA PRO A 72 -24.15 -33.50 24.07
C PRO A 72 -24.85 -32.12 24.08
N LEU A 73 -24.86 -31.41 25.21
CA LEU A 73 -25.54 -30.11 25.33
C LEU A 73 -24.68 -28.94 25.83
N MET A 74 -23.36 -29.11 25.92
CA MET A 74 -22.42 -28.05 26.33
C MET A 74 -21.78 -27.28 25.15
N TRP A 75 -21.95 -27.73 23.91
CA TRP A 75 -21.35 -27.08 22.72
C TRP A 75 -22.27 -26.07 22.01
N ALA A 76 -23.52 -25.93 22.45
CA ALA A 76 -24.51 -25.05 21.81
C ALA A 76 -24.40 -23.56 22.20
N VAL A 77 -23.62 -23.22 23.24
CA VAL A 77 -23.49 -21.83 23.74
C VAL A 77 -22.20 -21.15 23.24
N ALA A 78 -21.15 -21.91 22.95
CA ALA A 78 -19.88 -21.39 22.40
C ALA A 78 -19.94 -21.03 20.90
N GLY A 79 -21.01 -21.42 20.19
CA GLY A 79 -21.25 -21.11 18.78
C GLY A 79 -22.10 -19.86 18.52
N LEU A 80 -22.48 -19.11 19.57
CA LEU A 80 -23.31 -17.90 19.46
C LEU A 80 -22.53 -16.60 19.73
N ALA A 81 -21.37 -16.67 20.39
CA ALA A 81 -20.51 -15.51 20.66
C ALA A 81 -19.53 -15.17 19.50
N ARG A 82 -19.34 -16.07 18.51
CA ARG A 82 -18.52 -15.84 17.31
C ARG A 82 -19.41 -15.59 16.07
N ARG A 83 -20.43 -14.75 16.23
CA ARG A 83 -21.51 -14.61 15.24
C ARG A 83 -22.06 -13.18 15.14
N TYR A 84 -21.21 -12.16 15.31
CA TYR A 84 -21.64 -10.76 15.29
C TYR A 84 -20.65 -9.73 14.68
N GLU A 85 -19.50 -10.15 14.14
CA GLU A 85 -18.46 -9.25 13.59
C GLU A 85 -18.20 -9.44 12.08
N SER A 86 -19.14 -10.04 11.32
CA SER A 86 -18.92 -10.30 9.88
C SER A 86 -20.15 -10.04 8.99
N GLU A 87 -21.08 -9.17 9.40
CA GLU A 87 -22.36 -8.98 8.66
C GLU A 87 -22.75 -7.52 8.35
N GLN A 88 -21.97 -6.49 8.71
CA GLN A 88 -22.25 -5.10 8.29
C GLN A 88 -20.97 -4.35 7.92
N GLY A 89 -20.87 -3.97 6.64
CA GLY A 89 -19.71 -3.27 6.04
C GLY A 89 -19.94 -2.99 4.55
N GLY A 90 -21.16 -2.61 4.19
CA GLY A 90 -21.59 -2.48 2.80
C GLY A 90 -22.68 -1.43 2.61
N GLN A 91 -22.31 -0.14 2.69
CA GLN A 91 -22.96 0.96 1.97
C GLN A 91 -21.90 2.02 1.64
N GLY A 92 -21.80 2.44 0.38
CA GLY A 92 -20.64 3.17 -0.11
C GLY A 92 -20.69 4.69 0.05
N GLN A 93 -19.52 5.30 0.24
CA GLN A 93 -19.17 6.60 -0.34
C GLN A 93 -17.71 6.60 -0.85
N ARG A 94 -17.46 7.42 -1.87
CA ARG A 94 -16.20 7.50 -2.63
C ARG A 94 -14.99 7.81 -1.73
N SER A 95 -13.95 6.96 -1.71
CA SER A 95 -12.57 7.40 -1.38
C SER A 95 -11.46 6.39 -1.74
N ARG A 96 -10.48 6.90 -2.51
CA ARG A 96 -9.02 6.73 -2.39
C ARG A 96 -8.47 5.38 -1.89
N ALA A 97 -7.84 4.63 -2.79
CA ALA A 97 -7.13 3.37 -2.50
C ALA A 97 -6.00 3.54 -1.46
N THR A 98 -5.95 2.63 -0.49
CA THR A 98 -4.91 2.58 0.55
C THR A 98 -3.67 1.85 0.05
N ARG A 99 -2.51 2.45 0.30
CA ARG A 99 -1.20 2.07 -0.28
C ARG A 99 -0.46 1.10 0.64
N THR A 100 -0.24 -0.14 0.22
CA THR A 100 0.57 -1.11 0.99
C THR A 100 2.01 -0.62 1.11
N THR A 101 2.50 -0.49 2.34
CA THR A 101 3.84 0.03 2.65
C THR A 101 4.93 -1.01 2.41
N VAL A 102 5.85 -0.74 1.49
CA VAL A 102 7.07 -1.52 1.28
C VAL A 102 8.18 -0.95 2.16
N ASN A 103 8.71 -1.71 3.12
CA ASN A 103 9.77 -1.20 4.01
C ASN A 103 10.79 -2.25 4.52
N ASP A 104 10.98 -3.38 3.82
CA ASP A 104 11.73 -4.54 4.37
C ASP A 104 12.70 -5.23 3.39
N LEU A 105 13.09 -4.60 2.26
CA LEU A 105 13.88 -5.26 1.19
C LEU A 105 14.97 -4.38 0.55
N LEU A 106 15.77 -3.68 1.35
CA LEU A 106 17.00 -3.02 0.89
C LEU A 106 18.15 -3.30 1.88
N ASN A 107 18.81 -4.46 1.74
CA ASN A 107 20.17 -4.74 2.19
C ASN A 107 20.64 -6.15 1.77
N ASP A 108 21.41 -6.26 0.68
CA ASP A 108 22.53 -7.23 0.56
C ASP A 108 23.47 -6.79 -0.60
N PRO A 109 24.81 -6.90 -0.48
CA PRO A 109 25.76 -6.20 -1.37
C PRO A 109 26.29 -7.01 -2.58
N GLU A 110 27.00 -6.32 -3.48
CA GLU A 110 27.38 -6.76 -4.84
C GLU A 110 28.48 -7.85 -4.94
N GLY A 111 28.63 -8.47 -6.13
CA GLY A 111 29.58 -9.59 -6.33
C GLY A 111 30.17 -9.91 -7.73
N SER A 112 29.83 -9.21 -8.81
CA SER A 112 30.53 -9.21 -10.15
C SER A 112 30.58 -10.49 -11.03
N GLY A 113 30.70 -10.31 -12.37
CA GLY A 113 31.35 -11.30 -13.26
C GLY A 113 30.60 -11.76 -14.53
N ALA A 114 30.58 -10.95 -15.60
CA ALA A 114 29.94 -11.31 -16.88
C ALA A 114 30.81 -12.21 -17.80
N ALA A 115 30.23 -13.24 -18.42
CA ALA A 115 30.78 -13.91 -19.61
C ALA A 115 29.70 -14.60 -20.49
N ASN A 116 29.77 -14.31 -21.80
CA ASN A 116 28.77 -14.59 -22.84
C ASN A 116 28.31 -16.04 -23.05
N VAL A 117 27.04 -16.15 -23.48
CA VAL A 117 26.35 -17.37 -23.95
C VAL A 117 26.91 -17.89 -25.28
N ALA A 118 27.05 -19.22 -25.38
CA ALA A 118 27.04 -19.93 -26.66
C ALA A 118 26.16 -21.19 -26.54
N ALA A 119 25.05 -21.23 -27.28
CA ALA A 119 24.07 -22.31 -27.22
C ALA A 119 24.44 -23.50 -28.12
N ALA A 120 24.03 -24.72 -27.72
CA ALA A 120 23.49 -25.73 -28.65
C ALA A 120 22.91 -26.99 -27.94
N ALA A 121 21.59 -27.12 -28.00
CA ALA A 121 20.84 -28.32 -28.43
C ALA A 121 21.27 -29.75 -28.02
N ALA A 122 20.32 -30.40 -27.33
CA ALA A 122 19.63 -31.64 -27.76
C ALA A 122 20.25 -33.04 -27.53
N THR A 123 19.56 -33.77 -26.62
CA THR A 123 19.01 -35.14 -26.79
C THR A 123 19.88 -36.41 -26.92
N ALA A 124 19.40 -37.43 -26.20
CA ALA A 124 19.28 -38.86 -26.60
C ALA A 124 20.44 -39.86 -26.35
N THR A 125 20.27 -40.59 -25.23
CA THR A 125 20.29 -42.07 -25.12
C THR A 125 21.47 -42.93 -25.61
N GLY A 126 22.05 -43.69 -24.65
CA GLY A 126 22.61 -45.03 -24.85
C GLY A 126 24.13 -45.14 -24.99
N VAL A 127 24.79 -46.25 -24.65
CA VAL A 127 24.35 -47.55 -24.08
C VAL A 127 25.61 -48.28 -23.48
N ASP A 128 25.37 -49.21 -22.55
CA ASP A 128 26.19 -50.41 -22.21
C ASP A 128 27.30 -50.48 -21.12
N VAL A 129 27.05 -51.49 -20.26
CA VAL A 129 27.95 -52.53 -19.68
C VAL A 129 28.55 -52.37 -18.26
N ASP A 130 28.36 -53.47 -17.52
CA ASP A 130 28.52 -53.76 -16.10
C ASP A 130 29.93 -54.32 -15.75
N THR A 131 30.30 -54.27 -14.45
CA THR A 131 30.83 -55.39 -13.62
C THR A 131 31.80 -54.94 -12.51
N THR A 132 31.49 -55.39 -11.29
CA THR A 132 32.36 -55.35 -10.09
C THR A 132 33.48 -56.38 -10.12
N PRO A 133 34.53 -56.22 -9.28
CA PRO A 133 35.16 -57.36 -8.61
C PRO A 133 35.12 -57.26 -7.07
N VAL A 134 35.27 -58.41 -6.40
CA VAL A 134 35.04 -58.60 -4.96
C VAL A 134 36.34 -59.03 -4.24
N THR A 135 36.40 -58.78 -2.93
CA THR A 135 37.24 -59.41 -1.86
C THR A 135 38.55 -58.72 -1.40
N SER A 136 38.55 -58.33 -0.13
CA SER A 136 39.59 -58.62 0.88
C SER A 136 38.96 -58.60 2.28
N ALA A 137 39.58 -59.27 3.27
CA ALA A 137 38.96 -59.67 4.54
C ALA A 137 38.97 -58.56 5.65
N PRO A 138 38.26 -58.74 6.78
CA PRO A 138 37.85 -57.62 7.65
C PRO A 138 38.89 -57.19 8.68
N ALA A 139 38.89 -55.89 9.00
CA ALA A 139 39.46 -55.39 10.25
C ALA A 139 38.42 -55.49 11.37
N SER A 140 38.78 -56.12 12.49
CA SER A 140 37.94 -56.24 13.68
C SER A 140 37.76 -54.89 14.37
N VAL A 141 36.59 -54.26 14.21
CA VAL A 141 36.21 -53.11 15.04
C VAL A 141 35.93 -53.62 16.45
N THR A 142 36.74 -53.14 17.40
CA THR A 142 36.53 -53.37 18.84
C THR A 142 35.16 -52.81 19.24
N LEU A 143 34.29 -53.64 19.84
CA LEU A 143 33.08 -53.12 20.48
C LEU A 143 33.47 -52.27 21.70
N GLY A 144 33.55 -50.96 21.51
CA GLY A 144 33.47 -49.99 22.61
C GLY A 144 32.04 -50.00 23.17
N THR A 145 31.86 -50.55 24.37
CA THR A 145 30.56 -50.81 25.00
C THR A 145 29.89 -49.54 25.57
N SER A 146 29.83 -48.47 24.79
CA SER A 146 29.09 -47.24 25.12
C SER A 146 28.57 -46.48 23.90
N ALA A 147 29.22 -46.57 22.73
CA ALA A 147 28.80 -45.85 21.52
C ALA A 147 27.57 -46.47 20.81
N GLY A 148 27.44 -47.79 20.86
CA GLY A 148 26.40 -48.52 20.10
C GLY A 148 24.96 -48.40 20.64
N PHE A 149 24.77 -47.95 21.89
CA PHE A 149 23.43 -47.65 22.40
C PHE A 149 22.98 -46.23 22.03
N GLY A 150 23.89 -45.25 22.00
CA GLY A 150 23.57 -43.87 21.64
C GLY A 150 23.05 -43.77 20.20
N SER A 151 23.76 -44.34 19.22
CA SER A 151 23.35 -44.25 17.81
C SER A 151 22.14 -45.12 17.46
N LEU A 152 21.86 -46.17 18.24
CA LEU A 152 20.67 -46.99 18.06
C LEU A 152 19.45 -46.33 18.75
N PHE A 153 19.66 -45.65 19.87
CA PHE A 153 18.63 -44.86 20.54
C PHE A 153 18.24 -43.66 19.67
N SER A 154 19.20 -42.87 19.17
CA SER A 154 18.91 -41.71 18.29
C SER A 154 18.20 -42.09 17.00
N PHE A 155 18.47 -43.28 16.44
CA PHE A 155 17.76 -43.80 15.27
C PHE A 155 16.25 -44.05 15.50
N PHE A 156 15.84 -44.34 16.73
CA PHE A 156 14.43 -44.53 17.10
C PHE A 156 13.83 -43.34 17.86
N PHE A 157 14.63 -42.59 18.61
CA PHE A 157 14.24 -41.55 19.56
C PHE A 157 15.26 -40.41 19.57
N GLY A 158 14.91 -39.28 18.97
CA GLY A 158 15.74 -38.07 18.94
C GLY A 158 15.37 -37.16 17.78
N ASP A 159 15.57 -35.86 17.95
CA ASP A 159 15.35 -34.88 16.88
C ASP A 159 16.50 -34.95 15.86
N GLY A 160 16.21 -34.58 14.61
CA GLY A 160 17.20 -34.53 13.54
C GLY A 160 18.26 -33.43 13.75
N THR A 161 19.39 -33.55 13.07
CA THR A 161 20.47 -32.55 13.05
C THR A 161 20.81 -32.15 11.60
N ALA A 162 21.61 -31.11 11.38
CA ALA A 162 22.03 -30.71 10.04
C ALA A 162 22.70 -31.86 9.24
N GLU A 163 23.44 -32.75 9.91
CA GLU A 163 24.11 -33.91 9.32
C GLU A 163 23.18 -35.12 9.13
N SER A 164 22.04 -35.14 9.81
CA SER A 164 21.04 -36.20 9.74
C SER A 164 19.65 -35.60 9.98
N PRO A 165 19.05 -34.95 8.95
CA PRO A 165 17.91 -34.07 9.17
C PRO A 165 16.65 -34.76 9.68
N ASN A 166 16.44 -36.04 9.38
CA ASN A 166 15.24 -36.75 9.82
C ASN A 166 15.32 -37.09 11.31
N GLY A 167 14.22 -36.90 12.03
CA GLY A 167 14.05 -37.37 13.40
C GLY A 167 14.04 -38.91 13.49
N GLY A 168 14.26 -39.42 14.70
CA GLY A 168 14.20 -40.83 15.03
C GLY A 168 12.83 -41.44 14.71
N ILE A 169 12.82 -42.68 14.22
CA ILE A 169 11.64 -43.31 13.59
C ILE A 169 10.39 -43.31 14.48
N ILE A 170 10.52 -43.40 15.80
CA ILE A 170 9.38 -43.51 16.73
C ILE A 170 9.02 -42.14 17.31
N VAL A 171 9.99 -41.40 17.84
CA VAL A 171 9.80 -40.04 18.36
C VAL A 171 10.97 -39.17 17.91
N GLY A 172 10.67 -38.02 17.30
CA GLY A 172 11.69 -37.06 16.89
C GLY A 172 11.17 -36.08 15.86
N ASN A 173 11.43 -34.80 16.07
CA ASN A 173 11.19 -33.76 15.09
C ASN A 173 12.25 -33.80 13.98
N GLY A 174 11.85 -33.41 12.78
CA GLY A 174 12.78 -33.13 11.70
C GLY A 174 13.55 -31.84 11.95
N TYR A 175 14.80 -31.79 11.47
CA TYR A 175 15.67 -30.63 11.59
C TYR A 175 15.15 -29.45 10.76
N SER A 176 15.08 -28.27 11.38
CA SER A 176 14.72 -27.01 10.74
C SER A 176 15.97 -26.22 10.38
N TRP A 177 16.11 -25.82 9.12
CA TRP A 177 17.28 -25.09 8.65
C TRP A 177 17.17 -23.58 8.89
N THR A 178 18.31 -22.95 9.19
CA THR A 178 18.47 -21.50 9.35
C THR A 178 19.59 -20.98 8.45
N SER A 179 19.75 -19.67 8.36
CA SER A 179 20.90 -19.01 7.71
C SER A 179 22.25 -19.54 8.19
N ALA A 180 22.39 -19.74 9.51
CA ALA A 180 23.62 -20.20 10.14
C ALA A 180 23.98 -21.65 9.80
N THR A 181 23.00 -22.52 9.54
CA THR A 181 23.24 -23.95 9.27
C THR A 181 23.07 -24.35 7.81
N CYS A 182 22.36 -23.57 7.01
CA CYS A 182 22.25 -23.73 5.55
C CYS A 182 23.24 -22.79 4.83
N THR A 183 24.54 -23.00 5.06
CA THR A 183 25.58 -22.14 4.48
C THR A 183 25.83 -22.44 3.00
N GLY A 184 25.40 -21.54 2.11
CA GLY A 184 25.73 -21.55 0.68
C GLY A 184 24.54 -21.41 -0.27
N THR A 185 24.79 -21.47 -1.57
CA THR A 185 23.80 -21.29 -2.64
C THR A 185 23.05 -22.60 -2.96
N THR A 186 22.50 -23.27 -1.95
CA THR A 186 21.77 -24.54 -2.12
C THR A 186 20.53 -24.56 -1.26
N ALA A 187 19.44 -25.12 -1.79
CA ALA A 187 18.18 -25.27 -1.07
C ALA A 187 18.29 -26.38 -0.01
N CYS A 188 18.01 -26.03 1.24
CA CYS A 188 18.06 -26.98 2.36
C CYS A 188 16.66 -27.46 2.71
N ASN A 189 16.36 -28.71 2.38
CA ASN A 189 15.07 -29.31 2.70
C ASN A 189 14.99 -29.68 4.18
N GLY A 190 13.94 -29.25 4.86
CA GLY A 190 13.64 -29.62 6.24
C GLY A 190 13.53 -31.12 6.44
N GLY A 191 13.97 -31.59 7.60
CA GLY A 191 13.95 -33.01 7.94
C GLY A 191 12.55 -33.56 8.15
N ASN A 192 12.34 -34.86 7.93
CA ASN A 192 11.07 -35.50 8.24
C ASN A 192 11.00 -35.89 9.72
N GLY A 193 9.82 -35.79 10.32
CA GLY A 193 9.55 -36.25 11.68
C GLY A 193 9.38 -37.78 11.77
N GLY A 194 9.53 -38.31 12.98
CA GLY A 194 9.19 -39.69 13.32
C GLY A 194 7.68 -39.95 13.38
N ILE A 195 7.27 -41.15 13.80
CA ILE A 195 5.84 -41.50 14.03
C ILE A 195 5.16 -40.45 14.92
N ILE A 196 5.85 -39.97 15.95
CA ILE A 196 5.48 -38.77 16.73
C ILE A 196 6.59 -37.72 16.54
N GLY A 197 6.30 -36.65 15.81
CA GLY A 197 7.25 -35.57 15.58
C GLY A 197 6.84 -34.69 14.41
N ASN A 198 7.15 -33.40 14.52
CA ASN A 198 6.92 -32.43 13.46
C ASN A 198 7.95 -32.62 12.33
N GLY A 199 7.59 -32.21 11.12
CA GLY A 199 8.57 -31.95 10.07
C GLY A 199 9.35 -30.66 10.38
N GLY A 200 10.60 -30.60 9.94
CA GLY A 200 11.45 -29.42 10.07
C GLY A 200 11.24 -28.43 8.92
N ASN A 201 11.54 -27.15 9.16
CA ASN A 201 11.45 -26.10 8.16
C ASN A 201 12.60 -26.18 7.13
N GLY A 202 12.29 -25.87 5.87
CA GLY A 202 13.28 -25.67 4.83
C GLY A 202 13.85 -24.25 4.80
N TYR A 203 14.95 -24.05 4.07
CA TYR A 203 15.64 -22.76 3.92
C TYR A 203 16.18 -22.58 2.48
N ASN A 204 16.34 -21.34 2.00
CA ASN A 204 16.78 -20.99 0.64
C ASN A 204 16.02 -21.73 -0.48
N GLY A 205 14.68 -21.67 -0.47
CA GLY A 205 13.82 -22.37 -1.43
C GLY A 205 13.76 -23.89 -1.22
N GLY A 206 14.27 -24.40 -0.10
CA GLY A 206 14.14 -25.79 0.30
C GLY A 206 12.76 -26.11 0.87
N ASN A 207 12.25 -27.30 0.58
CA ASN A 207 10.93 -27.75 1.04
C ASN A 207 10.91 -28.00 2.55
N GLY A 208 9.75 -27.84 3.18
CA GLY A 208 9.52 -28.32 4.54
C GLY A 208 9.43 -29.85 4.57
N GLY A 209 9.89 -30.44 5.67
CA GLY A 209 9.82 -31.89 5.88
C GLY A 209 8.41 -32.35 6.29
N ALA A 210 8.07 -33.60 6.01
CA ALA A 210 6.79 -34.18 6.42
C ALA A 210 6.84 -34.70 7.86
N ALA A 211 5.70 -34.63 8.57
CA ALA A 211 5.51 -35.35 9.82
C ALA A 211 5.13 -36.82 9.57
N GLY A 212 5.28 -37.67 10.60
CA GLY A 212 4.92 -39.09 10.51
C GLY A 212 3.43 -39.37 10.67
N TRP A 213 3.01 -39.83 11.86
CA TRP A 213 1.58 -40.08 12.16
C TRP A 213 0.97 -38.95 12.98
N PHE A 214 1.75 -38.36 13.88
CA PHE A 214 1.36 -37.25 14.74
C PHE A 214 2.41 -36.14 14.67
N GLY A 215 1.98 -34.92 14.37
CA GLY A 215 2.86 -33.75 14.25
C GLY A 215 2.56 -32.94 12.99
N ASN A 216 2.96 -31.67 12.99
CA ASN A 216 2.72 -30.76 11.88
C ASN A 216 3.84 -30.85 10.84
N GLY A 217 3.52 -30.64 9.57
CA GLY A 217 4.52 -30.50 8.51
C GLY A 217 5.35 -29.23 8.71
N GLY A 218 6.62 -29.27 8.31
CA GLY A 218 7.49 -28.09 8.37
C GLY A 218 7.18 -27.09 7.26
N ASN A 219 7.50 -25.82 7.45
CA ASN A 219 7.31 -24.79 6.44
C ASN A 219 8.39 -24.86 5.35
N GLY A 220 8.04 -24.51 4.12
CA GLY A 220 9.00 -24.30 3.04
C GLY A 220 9.78 -23.00 3.21
N GLY A 221 11.06 -23.02 2.86
CA GLY A 221 11.92 -21.84 2.94
C GLY A 221 11.61 -20.83 1.84
N ALA A 222 11.72 -19.54 2.15
CA ALA A 222 11.67 -18.49 1.14
C ALA A 222 12.77 -18.71 0.09
N GLY A 223 12.44 -18.49 -1.19
CA GLY A 223 13.34 -18.66 -2.31
C GLY A 223 14.41 -17.56 -2.35
N LEU A 224 15.58 -17.92 -2.87
CA LEU A 224 16.69 -17.00 -3.12
C LEU A 224 16.98 -17.00 -4.62
N ALA A 225 17.09 -15.85 -5.27
CA ALA A 225 17.13 -15.76 -6.74
C ALA A 225 18.22 -16.61 -7.43
N THR A 226 19.30 -16.94 -6.72
CA THR A 226 20.41 -17.78 -7.19
C THR A 226 20.20 -19.29 -6.97
N VAL A 227 19.09 -19.70 -6.36
CA VAL A 227 18.79 -21.08 -5.93
C VAL A 227 17.39 -21.48 -6.39
N ASN A 228 17.27 -22.63 -7.08
CA ASN A 228 16.00 -23.14 -7.62
C ASN A 228 15.21 -22.09 -8.44
N ASP A 229 15.92 -21.28 -9.23
CA ASP A 229 15.36 -20.15 -10.00
C ASP A 229 14.54 -19.16 -9.14
N GLY A 230 14.91 -19.02 -7.86
CA GLY A 230 14.20 -18.19 -6.89
C GLY A 230 12.93 -18.79 -6.30
N ARG A 231 12.54 -20.02 -6.66
CA ARG A 231 11.25 -20.60 -6.23
C ARG A 231 11.22 -20.81 -4.71
N GLY A 232 10.09 -20.46 -4.09
CA GLY A 232 9.80 -20.79 -2.69
C GLY A 232 9.61 -22.29 -2.50
N GLY A 233 10.12 -22.82 -1.38
CA GLY A 233 10.01 -24.25 -1.06
C GLY A 233 8.57 -24.67 -0.76
N ASP A 234 8.18 -25.87 -1.15
CA ASP A 234 6.86 -26.41 -0.83
C ASP A 234 6.79 -26.81 0.67
N GLY A 235 5.66 -26.58 1.32
CA GLY A 235 5.39 -26.95 2.71
C GLY A 235 5.24 -28.46 2.90
N GLY A 236 5.69 -28.95 4.04
CA GLY A 236 5.66 -30.37 4.39
C GLY A 236 4.26 -30.87 4.74
N ALA A 237 4.00 -32.16 4.50
CA ALA A 237 2.73 -32.78 4.86
C ALA A 237 2.58 -32.93 6.38
N GLY A 238 1.37 -32.70 6.89
CA GLY A 238 0.98 -32.97 8.27
C GLY A 238 0.84 -34.47 8.55
N GLY A 239 0.87 -34.82 9.83
CA GLY A 239 0.86 -36.20 10.30
C GLY A 239 -0.35 -37.00 9.80
N LEU A 240 -0.13 -38.26 9.41
CA LEU A 240 -1.15 -39.12 8.81
C LEU A 240 -2.44 -39.23 9.63
N LEU A 241 -2.37 -39.15 10.96
CA LEU A 241 -3.51 -39.22 11.87
C LEU A 241 -3.91 -37.84 12.40
N VAL A 242 -2.96 -37.07 12.94
CA VAL A 242 -3.21 -35.70 13.43
C VAL A 242 -2.02 -34.82 13.08
N GLY A 243 -2.27 -33.74 12.36
CA GLY A 243 -1.27 -32.71 12.10
C GLY A 243 -1.65 -31.81 10.94
N ASP A 244 -1.33 -30.53 11.09
CA ASP A 244 -1.50 -29.52 10.07
C ASP A 244 -0.37 -29.60 9.03
N GLY A 245 -0.65 -29.22 7.79
CA GLY A 245 0.38 -29.05 6.77
C GLY A 245 1.18 -27.76 6.97
N GLY A 246 2.47 -27.79 6.66
CA GLY A 246 3.33 -26.59 6.72
C GLY A 246 3.03 -25.61 5.59
N SER A 247 3.32 -24.32 5.78
CA SER A 247 3.15 -23.31 4.74
C SER A 247 4.19 -23.45 3.63
N GLY A 248 3.86 -23.03 2.41
CA GLY A 248 4.83 -22.81 1.35
C GLY A 248 5.68 -21.55 1.60
N GLY A 249 6.91 -21.55 1.12
CA GLY A 249 7.81 -20.40 1.17
C GLY A 249 7.50 -19.36 0.09
N LEU A 250 7.86 -18.11 0.32
CA LEU A 250 7.73 -17.03 -0.68
C LEU A 250 8.67 -17.25 -1.88
N GLY A 251 8.26 -16.82 -3.07
CA GLY A 251 9.14 -16.74 -4.24
C GLY A 251 10.05 -15.50 -4.19
N ALA A 252 11.30 -15.66 -4.65
CA ALA A 252 12.26 -14.56 -4.75
C ALA A 252 11.83 -13.50 -5.77
N GLN A 253 12.12 -12.24 -5.45
CA GLN A 253 12.11 -11.17 -6.44
C GLN A 253 13.20 -11.39 -7.49
N ALA A 254 12.93 -11.00 -8.73
CA ALA A 254 13.87 -11.20 -9.84
C ALA A 254 13.67 -10.18 -10.97
N ALA A 255 14.74 -9.93 -11.73
CA ALA A 255 14.76 -8.96 -12.82
C ALA A 255 14.11 -9.48 -14.12
N THR A 256 14.15 -10.79 -14.40
CA THR A 256 13.67 -11.36 -15.67
C THR A 256 12.24 -11.90 -15.62
N SER A 257 11.85 -12.49 -14.49
CA SER A 257 10.53 -13.05 -14.20
C SER A 257 10.46 -13.35 -12.71
N GLY A 258 9.43 -12.88 -12.01
CA GLY A 258 9.27 -13.16 -10.58
C GLY A 258 9.16 -14.67 -10.33
N ALA A 259 9.77 -15.17 -9.26
CA ALA A 259 9.79 -16.60 -8.99
C ALA A 259 8.50 -17.07 -8.30
N ALA A 260 8.06 -18.30 -8.57
CA ALA A 260 6.82 -18.82 -7.97
C ALA A 260 6.96 -19.07 -6.46
N GLY A 261 5.87 -18.88 -5.73
CA GLY A 261 5.75 -19.32 -4.34
C GLY A 261 5.63 -20.84 -4.22
N GLY A 262 5.98 -21.35 -3.04
CA GLY A 262 5.82 -22.76 -2.69
C GLY A 262 4.37 -23.12 -2.39
N GLN A 263 3.96 -24.36 -2.68
CA GLN A 263 2.65 -24.89 -2.30
C GLN A 263 2.59 -25.17 -0.80
N GLY A 264 1.41 -25.00 -0.18
CA GLY A 264 1.16 -25.43 1.18
C GLY A 264 1.00 -26.94 1.28
N GLY A 265 1.48 -27.52 2.39
CA GLY A 265 1.38 -28.95 2.67
C GLY A 265 -0.04 -29.39 2.99
N SER A 266 -0.41 -30.62 2.64
CA SER A 266 -1.69 -31.22 3.02
C SER A 266 -1.66 -31.80 4.44
N ALA A 267 -2.77 -31.72 5.17
CA ALA A 267 -2.99 -32.49 6.40
C ALA A 267 -3.35 -33.96 6.11
N GLY A 268 -3.26 -34.81 7.13
CA GLY A 268 -3.60 -36.23 7.07
C GLY A 268 -5.08 -36.53 7.29
N LEU A 269 -5.41 -37.24 8.37
CA LEU A 269 -6.80 -37.59 8.74
C LEU A 269 -7.52 -36.42 9.44
N PHE A 270 -6.81 -35.72 10.32
CA PHE A 270 -7.26 -34.54 11.06
C PHE A 270 -6.18 -33.45 11.03
N GLY A 271 -6.55 -32.21 10.70
CA GLY A 271 -5.65 -31.05 10.66
C GLY A 271 -5.96 -30.10 9.50
N ALA A 272 -5.47 -28.87 9.56
CA ALA A 272 -5.63 -27.88 8.50
C ALA A 272 -4.54 -28.02 7.42
N GLY A 273 -4.87 -27.70 6.17
CA GLY A 273 -3.88 -27.55 5.11
C GLY A 273 -3.04 -26.28 5.31
N GLY A 274 -1.75 -26.34 4.99
CA GLY A 274 -0.87 -25.17 5.05
C GLY A 274 -1.19 -24.14 3.95
N ALA A 275 -0.93 -22.87 4.20
CA ALA A 275 -1.09 -21.82 3.17
C ALA A 275 -0.02 -21.95 2.08
N GLY A 276 -0.34 -21.55 0.85
CA GLY A 276 0.65 -21.34 -0.21
C GLY A 276 1.47 -20.07 0.03
N GLY A 277 2.73 -20.07 -0.39
CA GLY A 277 3.58 -18.89 -0.34
C GLY A 277 3.27 -17.93 -1.50
N GLY A 278 3.44 -16.62 -1.28
CA GLY A 278 3.30 -15.61 -2.32
C GLY A 278 4.37 -15.71 -3.41
N GLY A 279 4.04 -15.29 -4.63
CA GLY A 279 4.96 -15.18 -5.75
C GLY A 279 5.86 -13.94 -5.64
N GLY A 280 7.11 -14.08 -6.05
CA GLY A 280 8.08 -12.98 -6.06
C GLY A 280 7.75 -11.93 -7.11
N SER A 281 8.05 -10.66 -6.79
CA SER A 281 7.83 -9.56 -7.74
C SER A 281 8.88 -9.53 -8.87
N LEU A 282 8.43 -9.17 -10.06
CA LEU A 282 9.28 -8.78 -11.19
C LEU A 282 9.69 -7.31 -11.00
N LEU A 283 10.91 -7.11 -10.51
CA LEU A 283 11.55 -5.82 -10.29
C LEU A 283 12.71 -5.68 -11.26
N ASN A 284 12.44 -5.11 -12.43
CA ASN A 284 13.48 -4.88 -13.42
C ASN A 284 13.95 -3.43 -13.32
N ALA A 285 15.09 -3.23 -12.63
CA ALA A 285 15.72 -1.93 -12.63
C ALA A 285 16.16 -1.55 -14.05
N ASP A 286 16.82 -2.46 -14.78
CA ASP A 286 17.79 -2.10 -15.84
C ASP A 286 17.23 -1.73 -17.22
N GLY A 287 15.93 -1.53 -17.33
CA GLY A 287 15.29 -0.99 -18.52
C GLY A 287 13.95 -1.67 -18.84
N PRO A 288 13.37 -1.41 -20.03
CA PRO A 288 12.10 -1.99 -20.42
C PRO A 288 12.18 -3.52 -20.38
N ILE A 289 11.28 -4.12 -19.61
CA ILE A 289 11.14 -5.58 -19.49
C ILE A 289 10.87 -6.24 -20.85
N THR A 290 11.23 -7.51 -20.96
CA THR A 290 10.80 -8.34 -22.10
C THR A 290 9.26 -8.39 -22.12
N PRO A 291 8.58 -8.06 -23.23
CA PRO A 291 7.13 -8.11 -23.31
C PRO A 291 6.58 -9.50 -22.92
N GLY A 292 5.65 -9.54 -21.97
CA GLY A 292 5.09 -10.78 -21.43
C GLY A 292 5.91 -11.43 -20.30
N ALA A 293 6.97 -10.79 -19.81
CA ALA A 293 7.59 -11.15 -18.53
C ALA A 293 6.56 -10.96 -17.41
N SER A 294 6.48 -11.92 -16.49
CA SER A 294 5.50 -11.92 -15.40
C SER A 294 6.11 -11.83 -14.01
N GLY A 295 5.33 -11.34 -13.06
CA GLY A 295 5.52 -11.63 -11.65
C GLY A 295 5.34 -13.13 -11.37
N GLY A 296 5.81 -13.57 -10.20
CA GLY A 296 5.75 -14.96 -9.78
C GLY A 296 4.33 -15.41 -9.46
N GLN A 297 4.00 -16.65 -9.79
CA GLN A 297 2.70 -17.22 -9.42
C GLN A 297 2.66 -17.50 -7.91
N GLY A 298 1.50 -17.27 -7.31
CA GLY A 298 1.21 -17.68 -5.94
C GLY A 298 1.14 -19.19 -5.80
N GLY A 299 1.66 -19.70 -4.69
CA GLY A 299 1.58 -21.11 -4.33
C GLY A 299 0.15 -21.53 -3.98
N ARG A 300 -0.21 -22.78 -4.27
CA ARG A 300 -1.54 -23.30 -3.90
C ARG A 300 -1.63 -23.60 -2.42
N GLY A 301 -2.81 -23.41 -1.84
CA GLY A 301 -3.13 -23.87 -0.49
C GLY A 301 -3.21 -25.40 -0.40
N GLY A 302 -2.73 -25.95 0.72
CA GLY A 302 -2.77 -27.37 1.01
C GLY A 302 -4.18 -27.86 1.36
N ALA A 303 -4.45 -29.15 1.14
CA ALA A 303 -5.75 -29.74 1.48
C ALA A 303 -5.88 -29.98 3.00
N GLY A 304 -7.07 -29.72 3.53
CA GLY A 304 -7.46 -30.05 4.91
C GLY A 304 -7.66 -31.55 5.12
N GLY A 305 -7.60 -31.97 6.39
CA GLY A 305 -7.62 -33.36 6.81
C GLY A 305 -8.88 -34.12 6.38
N LEU A 306 -8.71 -35.39 6.00
CA LEU A 306 -9.73 -36.21 5.33
C LEU A 306 -11.08 -36.27 6.07
N LEU A 307 -11.09 -36.24 7.41
CA LEU A 307 -12.31 -36.31 8.24
C LEU A 307 -12.64 -35.00 8.97
N LEU A 308 -11.66 -34.15 9.25
CA LEU A 308 -11.84 -32.83 9.85
C LEU A 308 -10.63 -31.96 9.52
N GLY A 309 -10.88 -30.75 9.06
CA GLY A 309 -9.80 -29.84 8.70
C GLY A 309 -10.19 -28.84 7.62
N ASP A 310 -9.69 -27.63 7.79
CA ASP A 310 -9.86 -26.54 6.85
C ASP A 310 -8.79 -26.59 5.76
N GLY A 311 -9.11 -26.10 4.56
CA GLY A 311 -8.13 -25.96 3.48
C GLY A 311 -7.23 -24.74 3.70
N GLY A 312 -5.96 -24.85 3.35
CA GLY A 312 -5.02 -23.73 3.42
C GLY A 312 -5.33 -22.65 2.39
N GLN A 313 -4.97 -21.40 2.68
CA GLN A 313 -5.14 -20.29 1.75
C GLN A 313 -4.20 -20.43 0.53
N GLY A 314 -4.62 -19.93 -0.63
CA GLY A 314 -3.70 -19.69 -1.74
C GLY A 314 -2.78 -18.50 -1.43
N GLY A 315 -1.54 -18.54 -1.92
CA GLY A 315 -0.62 -17.40 -1.86
C GLY A 315 -0.90 -16.40 -2.99
N ASP A 316 -0.58 -15.13 -2.78
CA ASP A 316 -0.79 -14.08 -3.79
C ASP A 316 0.22 -14.17 -4.95
N GLY A 317 -0.13 -13.63 -6.11
CA GLY A 317 0.77 -13.44 -7.24
C GLY A 317 1.66 -12.20 -7.06
N GLY A 318 2.90 -12.28 -7.52
CA GLY A 318 3.85 -11.17 -7.45
C GLY A 318 3.56 -10.07 -8.47
N ASN A 319 3.87 -8.82 -8.12
CA ASN A 319 3.70 -7.66 -9.01
C ASN A 319 4.72 -7.68 -10.17
N ALA A 320 4.39 -7.00 -11.27
CA ALA A 320 5.28 -6.75 -12.40
C ALA A 320 5.38 -5.24 -12.68
N TYR A 321 6.44 -4.61 -12.17
CA TYR A 321 6.54 -3.14 -12.14
C TYR A 321 6.87 -2.50 -13.49
N GLY A 322 7.54 -3.22 -14.40
CA GLY A 322 7.92 -2.69 -15.71
C GLY A 322 6.76 -2.56 -16.71
N ILE A 323 6.92 -1.67 -17.69
CA ILE A 323 5.92 -1.47 -18.77
C ILE A 323 5.85 -2.71 -19.69
N GLY A 324 4.65 -3.23 -19.90
CA GLY A 324 4.38 -4.46 -20.66
C GLY A 324 4.41 -5.74 -19.80
N GLY A 325 4.42 -5.57 -18.47
CA GLY A 325 4.54 -6.64 -17.49
C GLY A 325 3.20 -7.25 -17.15
N VAL A 326 3.21 -8.55 -16.87
CA VAL A 326 2.01 -9.29 -16.46
C VAL A 326 2.12 -9.62 -14.97
N GLY A 327 1.16 -9.22 -14.16
CA GLY A 327 1.10 -9.63 -12.76
C GLY A 327 1.06 -11.16 -12.63
N GLY A 328 1.69 -11.70 -11.59
CA GLY A 328 1.62 -13.12 -11.28
C GLY A 328 0.18 -13.52 -10.97
N ALA A 329 -0.24 -14.72 -11.39
CA ALA A 329 -1.55 -15.25 -10.99
C ALA A 329 -1.53 -15.66 -9.51
N GLY A 330 -2.63 -15.43 -8.80
CA GLY A 330 -2.84 -15.93 -7.45
C GLY A 330 -2.94 -17.45 -7.40
N GLY A 331 -2.49 -18.04 -6.30
CA GLY A 331 -2.58 -19.47 -6.05
C GLY A 331 -4.01 -19.88 -5.67
N SER A 332 -4.44 -21.06 -6.11
CA SER A 332 -5.76 -21.59 -5.71
C SER A 332 -5.79 -21.97 -4.23
N GLY A 333 -6.92 -21.74 -3.57
CA GLY A 333 -7.18 -22.20 -2.21
C GLY A 333 -7.23 -23.72 -2.09
N GLY A 334 -6.93 -24.21 -0.90
CA GLY A 334 -6.95 -25.63 -0.56
C GLY A 334 -8.37 -26.15 -0.33
N ASN A 335 -8.65 -27.37 -0.77
CA ASN A 335 -9.93 -28.04 -0.50
C ASN A 335 -10.01 -28.52 0.96
N THR A 336 -11.22 -28.67 1.50
CA THR A 336 -11.43 -29.50 2.70
C THR A 336 -11.30 -31.00 2.38
N GLY A 337 -11.13 -31.84 3.41
CA GLY A 337 -11.02 -33.28 3.24
C GLY A 337 -12.25 -33.92 2.58
N LEU A 338 -12.01 -34.92 1.72
CA LEU A 338 -13.06 -35.59 0.91
C LEU A 338 -14.27 -36.08 1.71
N LEU A 339 -14.04 -36.56 2.94
CA LEU A 339 -15.04 -37.14 3.86
C LEU A 339 -15.30 -36.21 5.08
N SER A 340 -14.96 -34.93 4.99
CA SER A 340 -14.94 -34.03 6.14
C SER A 340 -16.32 -33.91 6.81
N LEU A 341 -16.36 -34.04 8.14
CA LEU A 341 -17.55 -33.83 8.95
C LEU A 341 -17.94 -32.35 9.01
N SER A 342 -16.94 -31.47 9.09
CA SER A 342 -17.07 -30.02 9.07
C SER A 342 -15.76 -29.36 8.62
N GLY A 343 -15.81 -28.35 7.75
CA GLY A 343 -14.67 -27.48 7.48
C GLY A 343 -14.94 -26.33 6.51
N PHE A 344 -14.02 -25.39 6.45
CA PHE A 344 -13.96 -24.29 5.48
C PHE A 344 -12.81 -24.57 4.50
N ALA A 345 -13.06 -24.44 3.20
CA ALA A 345 -11.99 -24.49 2.23
C ALA A 345 -11.28 -23.13 2.16
N GLY A 346 -9.98 -23.14 1.81
CA GLY A 346 -9.19 -21.92 1.73
C GLY A 346 -9.65 -21.05 0.56
N ALA A 347 -9.56 -19.74 0.71
CA ALA A 347 -9.70 -18.80 -0.39
C ALA A 347 -8.49 -18.87 -1.33
N GLY A 348 -8.66 -18.41 -2.57
CA GLY A 348 -7.56 -18.17 -3.49
C GLY A 348 -6.81 -16.89 -3.15
N GLY A 349 -5.51 -16.84 -3.47
CA GLY A 349 -4.70 -15.63 -3.35
C GLY A 349 -5.03 -14.61 -4.43
N GLY A 350 -4.75 -13.34 -4.18
CA GLY A 350 -4.90 -12.26 -5.15
C GLY A 350 -3.92 -12.37 -6.31
N GLY A 351 -4.28 -11.81 -7.47
CA GLY A 351 -3.35 -11.61 -8.58
C GLY A 351 -2.45 -10.39 -8.35
N GLY A 352 -1.20 -10.47 -8.81
CA GLY A 352 -0.27 -9.34 -8.75
C GLY A 352 -0.64 -8.22 -9.71
N GLY A 353 -0.26 -6.97 -9.42
CA GLY A 353 -0.42 -5.84 -10.33
C GLY A 353 0.61 -5.82 -11.47
N GLY A 354 0.32 -5.08 -12.54
CA GLY A 354 1.22 -4.89 -13.68
C GLY A 354 0.52 -4.18 -14.84
N THR A 355 1.21 -3.91 -15.96
CA THR A 355 0.54 -3.36 -17.16
C THR A 355 -0.66 -4.23 -17.59
N ASN A 356 -0.54 -5.54 -17.46
CA ASN A 356 -1.69 -6.42 -17.33
C ASN A 356 -1.69 -7.05 -15.94
N GLY A 357 -2.79 -6.97 -15.21
CA GLY A 357 -2.93 -7.61 -13.91
C GLY A 357 -2.94 -9.13 -14.00
N GLY A 358 -2.42 -9.80 -12.97
CA GLY A 358 -2.54 -11.25 -12.83
C GLY A 358 -3.95 -11.65 -12.41
N ALA A 359 -4.42 -12.82 -12.85
CA ALA A 359 -5.71 -13.33 -12.38
C ALA A 359 -5.65 -13.72 -10.89
N GLY A 360 -6.75 -13.54 -10.17
CA GLY A 360 -6.94 -14.10 -8.84
C GLY A 360 -7.02 -15.63 -8.87
N GLY A 361 -6.61 -16.28 -7.78
CA GLY A 361 -6.71 -17.73 -7.64
C GLY A 361 -8.14 -18.19 -7.33
N ASP A 362 -8.54 -19.37 -7.80
CA ASP A 362 -9.84 -19.94 -7.42
C ASP A 362 -9.87 -20.35 -5.94
N GLY A 363 -11.01 -20.19 -5.29
CA GLY A 363 -11.29 -20.69 -3.95
C GLY A 363 -11.37 -22.22 -3.91
N GLY A 364 -10.85 -22.81 -2.83
CA GLY A 364 -10.95 -24.23 -2.57
C GLY A 364 -12.39 -24.68 -2.34
N SER A 365 -12.69 -25.94 -2.62
CA SER A 365 -14.03 -26.52 -2.48
C SER A 365 -14.21 -27.39 -1.24
N GLY A 366 -15.47 -27.51 -0.82
CA GLY A 366 -15.95 -28.50 0.13
C GLY A 366 -15.68 -29.94 -0.35
N GLY A 367 -15.41 -30.85 0.57
CA GLY A 367 -15.18 -32.26 0.26
C GLY A 367 -16.38 -32.88 -0.44
N ALA A 368 -16.14 -33.62 -1.54
CA ALA A 368 -17.20 -34.14 -2.40
C ALA A 368 -18.15 -35.16 -1.72
N LEU A 369 -17.85 -35.61 -0.50
CA LEU A 369 -18.73 -36.43 0.35
C LEU A 369 -18.94 -35.82 1.74
N SER A 370 -18.57 -34.55 1.94
CA SER A 370 -18.67 -33.85 3.23
C SER A 370 -20.12 -33.68 3.69
N LEU A 371 -20.32 -33.79 5.00
CA LEU A 371 -21.61 -33.53 5.65
C LEU A 371 -21.92 -32.03 5.73
N PHE A 372 -20.92 -31.21 6.06
CA PHE A 372 -21.00 -29.76 6.09
C PHE A 372 -19.65 -29.16 5.66
N SER A 373 -19.58 -28.46 4.54
CA SER A 373 -18.39 -27.66 4.23
C SER A 373 -18.76 -26.37 3.52
N ASN A 374 -18.03 -25.30 3.80
CA ASN A 374 -18.13 -24.06 3.04
C ASN A 374 -16.99 -23.99 2.01
N GLY A 375 -17.29 -23.54 0.79
CA GLY A 375 -16.27 -23.20 -0.20
C GLY A 375 -15.52 -21.93 0.20
N GLY A 376 -14.25 -21.84 -0.19
CA GLY A 376 -13.43 -20.64 -0.01
C GLY A 376 -13.75 -19.59 -1.07
N ALA A 377 -13.47 -18.32 -0.77
CA ALA A 377 -13.64 -17.24 -1.73
C ALA A 377 -12.61 -17.31 -2.87
N GLY A 378 -12.96 -16.79 -4.05
CA GLY A 378 -11.99 -16.48 -5.09
C GLY A 378 -11.08 -15.32 -4.68
N GLY A 379 -9.84 -15.35 -5.12
CA GLY A 379 -8.89 -14.26 -4.93
C GLY A 379 -9.18 -13.09 -5.86
N GLN A 380 -8.79 -11.89 -5.43
CA GLN A 380 -8.96 -10.65 -6.20
C GLN A 380 -8.11 -10.62 -7.48
N GLY A 381 -8.61 -9.99 -8.54
CA GLY A 381 -7.84 -9.73 -9.75
C GLY A 381 -6.80 -8.63 -9.53
N GLY A 382 -5.59 -8.81 -10.08
CA GLY A 382 -4.51 -7.85 -9.96
C GLY A 382 -4.78 -6.54 -10.71
N ALA A 383 -4.38 -5.41 -10.15
CA ALA A 383 -4.65 -4.10 -10.75
C ALA A 383 -3.74 -3.79 -11.95
N GLY A 384 -4.33 -3.17 -12.98
CA GLY A 384 -3.62 -2.41 -14.00
C GLY A 384 -3.19 -1.02 -13.51
N PRO A 385 -2.28 -0.33 -14.22
CA PRO A 385 -1.87 1.04 -13.91
C PRO A 385 -3.01 2.04 -14.04
N ALA A 386 -2.99 3.14 -13.25
CA ALA A 386 -4.04 4.16 -13.24
C ALA A 386 -4.27 4.81 -14.62
N THR A 387 -3.19 5.11 -15.34
CA THR A 387 -3.19 5.58 -16.74
C THR A 387 -1.96 5.03 -17.48
N THR A 388 -2.01 4.83 -18.80
CA THR A 388 -0.81 4.50 -19.62
C THR A 388 -0.89 5.12 -21.02
N ALA A 389 0.22 5.07 -21.75
CA ALA A 389 0.25 5.39 -23.18
C ALA A 389 -0.48 4.33 -24.03
N ASP A 390 -0.22 3.06 -23.71
CA ASP A 390 -0.88 1.89 -24.27
C ASP A 390 -1.77 1.29 -23.16
N PRO A 391 -3.11 1.23 -23.32
CA PRO A 391 -3.99 0.82 -22.23
C PRO A 391 -3.69 -0.57 -21.69
N GLY A 392 -3.56 -0.66 -20.37
CA GLY A 392 -3.42 -1.92 -19.65
C GLY A 392 -4.76 -2.60 -19.40
N ARG A 393 -4.75 -3.87 -18.97
CA ARG A 393 -5.97 -4.54 -18.47
C ARG A 393 -5.78 -5.07 -17.04
N GLY A 394 -6.79 -4.88 -16.19
CA GLY A 394 -6.88 -5.57 -14.91
C GLY A 394 -6.96 -7.09 -15.08
N GLY A 395 -6.44 -7.81 -14.09
CA GLY A 395 -6.59 -9.26 -14.01
C GLY A 395 -8.02 -9.63 -13.61
N ASN A 396 -8.49 -10.80 -14.05
CA ASN A 396 -9.81 -11.28 -13.67
C ASN A 396 -9.79 -11.82 -12.23
N GLY A 397 -10.89 -11.68 -11.51
CA GLY A 397 -11.11 -12.29 -10.21
C GLY A 397 -11.21 -13.82 -10.30
N GLY A 398 -10.79 -14.51 -9.24
CA GLY A 398 -10.87 -15.96 -9.12
C GLY A 398 -12.29 -16.44 -8.82
N SER A 399 -12.60 -17.69 -9.16
CA SER A 399 -13.92 -18.29 -8.89
C SER A 399 -14.06 -18.68 -7.43
N GLY A 400 -15.24 -18.53 -6.86
CA GLY A 400 -15.59 -19.05 -5.55
C GLY A 400 -15.71 -20.58 -5.54
N GLY A 401 -15.20 -21.21 -4.48
CA GLY A 401 -15.22 -22.65 -4.31
C GLY A 401 -16.61 -23.21 -3.98
N ALA A 402 -16.85 -24.48 -4.32
CA ALA A 402 -18.13 -25.13 -4.07
C ALA A 402 -18.34 -25.49 -2.58
N GLY A 403 -19.59 -25.47 -2.11
CA GLY A 403 -19.97 -25.98 -0.79
C GLY A 403 -19.98 -27.52 -0.70
N GLY A 404 -20.12 -28.04 0.53
CA GLY A 404 -20.19 -29.48 0.81
C GLY A 404 -21.40 -30.17 0.19
N LEU A 405 -21.30 -31.49 -0.02
CA LEU A 405 -22.31 -32.27 -0.74
C LEU A 405 -23.72 -32.20 -0.11
N TRP A 406 -23.79 -32.26 1.22
CA TRP A 406 -25.06 -32.34 1.97
C TRP A 406 -25.50 -31.02 2.60
N MET A 407 -24.55 -30.21 3.07
CA MET A 407 -24.80 -28.88 3.65
C MET A 407 -23.58 -27.98 3.47
N GLY A 408 -23.83 -26.67 3.55
CA GLY A 408 -22.81 -25.62 3.53
C GLY A 408 -22.88 -24.75 2.28
N ASN A 409 -22.23 -23.59 2.37
CA ASN A 409 -22.33 -22.52 1.40
C ASN A 409 -21.23 -22.63 0.33
N GLY A 410 -21.48 -22.10 -0.86
CA GLY A 410 -20.40 -21.76 -1.78
C GLY A 410 -19.65 -20.51 -1.32
N GLY A 411 -18.38 -20.38 -1.69
CA GLY A 411 -17.60 -19.17 -1.46
C GLY A 411 -17.87 -18.11 -2.51
N ASN A 412 -17.65 -16.83 -2.20
CA ASN A 412 -17.84 -15.75 -3.17
C ASN A 412 -16.78 -15.80 -4.28
N GLY A 413 -17.05 -15.25 -5.46
CA GLY A 413 -16.00 -14.90 -6.42
C GLY A 413 -15.15 -13.74 -5.90
N GLY A 414 -13.94 -13.59 -6.44
CA GLY A 414 -13.14 -12.37 -6.26
C GLY A 414 -13.50 -11.34 -7.32
N ASP A 415 -13.27 -10.06 -7.05
CA ASP A 415 -13.55 -8.97 -7.97
C ASP A 415 -12.45 -8.85 -9.04
N GLY A 416 -12.76 -8.19 -10.14
CA GLY A 416 -11.84 -7.88 -11.22
C GLY A 416 -10.92 -6.71 -10.86
N GLY A 417 -9.65 -6.81 -11.25
CA GLY A 417 -8.67 -5.75 -11.03
C GLY A 417 -9.01 -4.47 -11.82
N TYR A 418 -8.57 -3.33 -11.28
CA TYR A 418 -8.63 -2.04 -11.97
C TYR A 418 -8.02 -2.10 -13.38
N ALA A 419 -8.52 -1.28 -14.30
CA ALA A 419 -8.36 -1.36 -15.75
C ALA A 419 -9.17 -2.50 -16.42
N GLY A 420 -10.40 -2.74 -15.96
CA GLY A 420 -11.36 -3.59 -16.70
C GLY A 420 -11.13 -5.11 -16.61
N GLY A 421 -10.61 -5.61 -15.48
CA GLY A 421 -10.63 -7.04 -15.17
C GLY A 421 -12.06 -7.54 -14.90
N ASP A 422 -12.41 -8.75 -15.33
CA ASP A 422 -13.74 -9.31 -15.05
C ASP A 422 -13.82 -9.91 -13.63
N GLY A 423 -14.96 -9.77 -12.97
CA GLY A 423 -15.26 -10.43 -11.70
C GLY A 423 -15.40 -11.95 -11.83
N GLY A 424 -14.99 -12.67 -10.80
CA GLY A 424 -15.07 -14.13 -10.71
C GLY A 424 -16.47 -14.61 -10.33
N SER A 425 -16.85 -15.80 -10.78
CA SER A 425 -18.15 -16.39 -10.43
C SER A 425 -18.19 -16.92 -8.99
N GLY A 426 -19.33 -16.76 -8.33
CA GLY A 426 -19.61 -17.31 -7.02
C GLY A 426 -19.76 -18.84 -7.04
N GLY A 427 -19.24 -19.48 -6.01
CA GLY A 427 -19.32 -20.92 -5.82
C GLY A 427 -20.74 -21.40 -5.54
N SER A 428 -21.09 -22.55 -6.09
CA SER A 428 -22.39 -23.19 -5.81
C SER A 428 -22.33 -24.11 -4.59
N THR A 429 -23.46 -24.33 -3.94
CA THR A 429 -23.61 -25.41 -2.94
C THR A 429 -23.47 -26.79 -3.59
N GLY A 430 -23.23 -27.83 -2.79
CA GLY A 430 -23.18 -29.20 -3.29
C GLY A 430 -24.48 -29.64 -3.95
N MET A 431 -24.38 -30.46 -5.01
CA MET A 431 -25.53 -30.89 -5.85
C MET A 431 -26.67 -31.59 -5.08
N LEU A 432 -26.40 -32.15 -3.90
CA LEU A 432 -27.40 -32.82 -3.04
C LEU A 432 -27.71 -32.02 -1.76
N SER A 433 -27.32 -30.73 -1.72
CA SER A 433 -27.37 -29.93 -0.50
C SER A 433 -28.80 -29.73 -0.02
N VAL A 434 -29.01 -30.01 1.27
CA VAL A 434 -30.27 -29.82 1.99
C VAL A 434 -30.35 -28.40 2.59
N LEU A 435 -29.21 -27.74 2.80
CA LEU A 435 -29.10 -26.42 3.41
C LEU A 435 -27.81 -25.72 2.95
N GLY A 436 -27.93 -24.54 2.36
CA GLY A 436 -26.77 -23.70 2.00
C GLY A 436 -27.09 -22.57 1.04
N LYS A 437 -26.36 -21.46 1.15
CA LYS A 437 -26.36 -20.33 0.21
C LYS A 437 -25.32 -20.54 -0.90
N GLY A 438 -25.61 -20.13 -2.12
CA GLY A 438 -24.56 -19.88 -3.11
C GLY A 438 -23.71 -18.68 -2.73
N GLY A 439 -22.43 -18.69 -3.10
CA GLY A 439 -21.57 -17.51 -2.94
C GLY A 439 -21.93 -16.44 -3.96
N ASN A 440 -21.74 -15.17 -3.60
CA ASN A 440 -21.94 -14.07 -4.55
C ASN A 440 -20.85 -14.11 -5.64
N GLY A 441 -21.14 -13.62 -6.85
CA GLY A 441 -20.10 -13.27 -7.80
C GLY A 441 -19.33 -12.03 -7.34
N GLY A 442 -18.11 -11.86 -7.83
CA GLY A 442 -17.32 -10.65 -7.60
C GLY A 442 -17.60 -9.57 -8.65
N ASP A 443 -17.30 -8.33 -8.32
CA ASP A 443 -17.57 -7.17 -9.17
C ASP A 443 -16.56 -7.04 -10.33
N GLY A 444 -16.95 -6.36 -11.40
CA GLY A 444 -16.07 -6.02 -12.52
C GLY A 444 -15.19 -4.81 -12.18
N GLY A 445 -13.91 -4.90 -12.50
CA GLY A 445 -12.96 -3.81 -12.26
C GLY A 445 -13.27 -2.58 -13.10
N ALA A 446 -13.17 -1.39 -12.52
CA ALA A 446 -13.33 -0.12 -13.24
C ALA A 446 -12.30 0.03 -14.36
N GLY A 447 -12.70 0.67 -15.47
CA GLY A 447 -11.85 0.93 -16.62
C GLY A 447 -10.74 1.93 -16.35
N GLN A 448 -9.66 1.84 -17.12
CA GLN A 448 -8.46 2.66 -16.94
C GLN A 448 -8.75 4.12 -17.29
N ALA A 449 -8.26 5.08 -16.50
CA ALA A 449 -8.33 6.48 -16.89
C ALA A 449 -7.34 6.79 -18.04
N GLY A 450 -7.81 7.55 -19.02
CA GLY A 450 -6.99 8.02 -20.12
C GLY A 450 -5.93 9.01 -19.63
N ARG A 451 -4.68 8.84 -20.06
CA ARG A 451 -3.60 9.77 -19.71
C ARG A 451 -3.86 11.16 -20.29
N VAL A 452 -3.53 12.20 -19.51
CA VAL A 452 -3.62 13.59 -19.98
C VAL A 452 -2.67 13.87 -21.15
N GLY A 453 -3.05 14.83 -21.99
CA GLY A 453 -2.22 15.37 -23.06
C GLY A 453 -1.12 16.28 -22.51
N ILE A 454 0.04 16.24 -23.15
CA ILE A 454 1.21 17.04 -22.79
C ILE A 454 0.93 18.52 -23.10
N ASN A 455 1.13 19.43 -22.14
CA ASN A 455 0.99 20.86 -22.39
C ASN A 455 2.07 21.36 -23.35
N GLY A 456 1.73 22.36 -24.15
CA GLY A 456 2.67 22.99 -25.08
C GLY A 456 3.79 23.75 -24.39
N SER A 457 4.94 23.82 -25.07
CA SER A 457 6.14 24.56 -24.65
C SER A 457 6.57 25.57 -25.72
N ALA A 458 7.53 26.46 -25.41
CA ALA A 458 8.06 27.40 -26.39
C ALA A 458 8.64 26.75 -27.67
N ALA A 459 9.04 25.46 -27.60
CA ALA A 459 9.55 24.70 -28.74
C ALA A 459 8.47 23.93 -29.51
N SER A 460 7.42 23.47 -28.82
CA SER A 460 6.24 22.81 -29.39
C SER A 460 5.00 23.43 -28.75
N PRO A 461 4.47 24.54 -29.30
CA PRO A 461 3.50 25.35 -28.59
C PRO A 461 2.13 24.70 -28.45
N ASP A 462 1.76 23.79 -29.35
CA ASP A 462 0.47 23.10 -29.28
C ASP A 462 0.51 21.99 -28.23
N GLY A 463 -0.55 21.92 -27.40
CA GLY A 463 -0.78 20.84 -26.44
C GLY A 463 -1.26 19.56 -27.14
N GLY A 464 -0.83 18.41 -26.63
CA GLY A 464 -1.25 17.10 -27.11
C GLY A 464 -2.68 16.74 -26.71
N ALA A 465 -3.33 15.87 -27.48
CA ALA A 465 -4.62 15.32 -27.10
C ALA A 465 -4.51 14.40 -25.87
N GLY A 466 -5.57 14.34 -25.06
CA GLY A 466 -5.74 13.33 -24.03
C GLY A 466 -6.04 11.97 -24.64
N LEU A 467 -5.62 10.89 -23.98
CA LEU A 467 -5.89 9.52 -24.42
C LEU A 467 -7.30 9.07 -23.98
N PRO A 468 -7.94 8.14 -24.68
CA PRO A 468 -9.22 7.59 -24.26
C PRO A 468 -9.08 6.79 -22.95
N GLY A 469 -10.17 6.72 -22.17
CA GLY A 469 -10.30 5.76 -21.08
C GLY A 469 -10.53 4.34 -21.59
N GLY A 470 -10.14 3.35 -20.79
CA GLY A 470 -10.40 1.93 -21.04
C GLY A 470 -11.78 1.50 -20.56
N ASP A 471 -12.27 0.38 -21.07
CA ASP A 471 -13.60 -0.15 -20.74
C ASP A 471 -13.64 -0.78 -19.34
N GLY A 472 -14.83 -0.78 -18.73
CA GLY A 472 -15.10 -1.48 -17.47
C GLY A 472 -15.22 -3.01 -17.64
N GLY A 473 -14.88 -3.75 -16.60
CA GLY A 473 -14.94 -5.21 -16.57
C GLY A 473 -16.36 -5.76 -16.39
N SER A 474 -16.57 -7.03 -16.73
CA SER A 474 -17.86 -7.70 -16.49
C SER A 474 -17.99 -8.11 -15.01
N GLY A 475 -19.21 -8.10 -14.47
CA GLY A 475 -19.50 -8.69 -13.15
C GLY A 475 -19.58 -10.22 -13.21
N GLY A 476 -19.26 -10.90 -12.10
CA GLY A 476 -19.27 -12.35 -11.99
C GLY A 476 -20.64 -12.93 -11.64
N ASP A 477 -20.99 -14.10 -12.19
CA ASP A 477 -22.27 -14.78 -11.88
C ASP A 477 -22.33 -15.28 -10.43
N GLY A 478 -23.50 -15.18 -9.79
CA GLY A 478 -23.78 -15.73 -8.47
C GLY A 478 -23.94 -17.25 -8.46
N GLY A 479 -23.47 -17.91 -7.40
CA GLY A 479 -23.54 -19.37 -7.26
C GLY A 479 -24.92 -19.90 -6.89
N ALA A 480 -25.20 -21.16 -7.22
CA ALA A 480 -26.48 -21.80 -6.90
C ALA A 480 -26.58 -22.24 -5.43
N GLY A 481 -27.68 -21.87 -4.77
CA GLY A 481 -28.05 -22.33 -3.44
C GLY A 481 -28.67 -23.74 -3.43
N SER A 482 -28.89 -24.28 -2.23
CA SER A 482 -29.64 -25.53 -2.05
C SER A 482 -31.05 -25.45 -2.66
N LEU A 483 -31.53 -26.57 -3.20
CA LEU A 483 -32.91 -26.70 -3.69
C LEU A 483 -33.93 -27.00 -2.58
N ILE A 484 -33.50 -27.19 -1.32
CA ILE A 484 -34.37 -27.55 -0.18
C ILE A 484 -34.44 -26.43 0.86
N LEU A 485 -33.31 -25.88 1.28
CA LEU A 485 -33.23 -24.69 2.13
C LEU A 485 -32.05 -23.85 1.67
N GLY A 486 -32.16 -23.23 0.50
CA GLY A 486 -31.07 -22.46 -0.08
C GLY A 486 -31.47 -21.13 -0.67
N LEU A 487 -30.59 -20.16 -0.50
CA LEU A 487 -30.64 -18.85 -1.13
C LEU A 487 -29.56 -18.80 -2.22
N GLY A 488 -29.85 -18.22 -3.37
CA GLY A 488 -28.85 -17.97 -4.41
C GLY A 488 -27.77 -17.00 -3.97
N GLY A 489 -26.59 -17.08 -4.58
CA GLY A 489 -25.62 -15.99 -4.54
C GLY A 489 -26.10 -14.83 -5.40
N SER A 490 -25.83 -13.59 -5.00
CA SER A 490 -26.04 -12.45 -5.90
C SER A 490 -24.98 -12.46 -7.00
N GLY A 491 -25.28 -11.94 -8.19
CA GLY A 491 -24.26 -11.59 -9.17
C GLY A 491 -23.49 -10.34 -8.72
N GLY A 492 -22.25 -10.19 -9.18
CA GLY A 492 -21.46 -8.97 -8.98
C GLY A 492 -21.81 -7.88 -10.00
N ASP A 493 -21.54 -6.63 -9.63
CA ASP A 493 -21.76 -5.46 -10.48
C ASP A 493 -20.74 -5.40 -11.62
N ALA A 494 -21.08 -4.77 -12.74
CA ALA A 494 -20.13 -4.54 -13.82
C ALA A 494 -19.38 -3.21 -13.62
N GLY A 495 -18.09 -3.21 -13.96
CA GLY A 495 -17.20 -2.06 -13.73
C GLY A 495 -17.61 -0.83 -14.55
N VAL A 496 -17.44 0.35 -13.98
CA VAL A 496 -17.62 1.62 -14.72
C VAL A 496 -16.52 1.80 -15.77
N GLY A 497 -16.83 2.47 -16.87
CA GLY A 497 -15.85 2.86 -17.87
C GLY A 497 -14.87 3.92 -17.35
N GLY A 498 -13.62 3.87 -17.82
CA GLY A 498 -12.60 4.83 -17.43
C GLY A 498 -12.82 6.21 -18.02
N ALA A 499 -12.54 7.27 -17.25
CA ALA A 499 -12.65 8.64 -17.75
C ALA A 499 -11.57 8.93 -18.82
N GLY A 500 -11.92 9.71 -19.84
CA GLY A 500 -10.98 10.17 -20.86
C GLY A 500 -9.98 11.20 -20.32
N GLY A 501 -8.76 11.16 -20.83
CA GLY A 501 -7.70 12.09 -20.45
C GLY A 501 -7.99 13.51 -20.89
N LYS A 502 -7.63 14.50 -20.07
CA LYS A 502 -7.74 15.92 -20.47
C LYS A 502 -6.73 16.23 -21.58
N GLY A 503 -7.10 17.08 -22.53
CA GLY A 503 -6.16 17.64 -23.51
C GLY A 503 -5.18 18.61 -22.86
N GLY A 504 -3.95 18.64 -23.36
CA GLY A 504 -2.90 19.53 -22.90
C GLY A 504 -3.18 20.99 -23.27
N GLN A 505 -2.83 21.93 -22.40
CA GLN A 505 -2.95 23.37 -22.65
C GLN A 505 -1.95 23.83 -23.72
N GLY A 506 -2.32 24.83 -24.50
CA GLY A 506 -1.43 25.49 -25.46
C GLY A 506 -0.49 26.51 -24.79
N PHE A 507 0.74 26.60 -25.29
CA PHE A 507 1.77 27.48 -24.74
C PHE A 507 1.41 28.97 -24.89
N SER A 508 1.55 29.73 -23.80
CA SER A 508 1.26 31.17 -23.75
C SER A 508 2.52 32.02 -23.83
N GLN A 509 2.53 32.97 -24.76
CA GLN A 509 3.70 33.77 -25.13
C GLN A 509 3.79 35.09 -24.35
N PHE A 510 3.94 35.05 -23.03
CA PHE A 510 3.86 36.25 -22.17
C PHE A 510 5.02 37.26 -22.32
N ALA A 511 6.13 36.90 -22.96
CA ALA A 511 7.28 37.79 -23.12
C ALA A 511 7.15 38.65 -24.40
N SER A 512 6.92 39.95 -24.26
CA SER A 512 6.81 40.89 -25.39
C SER A 512 8.13 41.03 -26.17
N ILE A 513 8.05 41.19 -27.50
CA ILE A 513 9.24 41.41 -28.36
C ILE A 513 9.34 42.85 -28.88
N SER A 514 10.58 43.34 -29.05
CA SER A 514 10.84 44.71 -29.50
C SER A 514 10.94 44.89 -31.03
N ALA A 515 10.96 43.80 -31.79
CA ALA A 515 11.07 43.82 -33.25
C ALA A 515 10.53 42.52 -33.85
N GLY A 516 9.78 42.63 -34.96
CA GLY A 516 9.15 41.48 -35.63
C GLY A 516 7.68 41.25 -35.22
N ALA A 517 7.04 40.28 -35.86
CA ALA A 517 5.68 39.86 -35.54
C ALA A 517 5.69 38.96 -34.30
N GLY A 518 4.69 39.11 -33.44
CA GLY A 518 4.54 38.28 -32.25
C GLY A 518 4.28 36.82 -32.62
N LEU A 519 4.85 35.90 -31.87
CA LEU A 519 4.57 34.47 -31.98
C LEU A 519 3.11 34.18 -31.57
N ASN A 520 2.45 33.27 -32.29
CA ASN A 520 1.13 32.81 -31.88
C ASN A 520 1.23 32.01 -30.58
N GLY A 521 0.17 32.07 -29.77
CA GLY A 521 -0.07 31.11 -28.71
C GLY A 521 -0.44 29.76 -29.30
N GLY A 522 -0.09 28.68 -28.60
CA GLY A 522 -0.34 27.33 -29.06
C GLY A 522 -1.79 26.89 -28.94
N ASN A 523 -2.23 25.95 -29.77
CA ASN A 523 -3.53 25.32 -29.62
C ASN A 523 -3.54 24.41 -28.38
N GLY A 524 -4.64 24.36 -27.63
CA GLY A 524 -4.89 23.27 -26.69
C GLY A 524 -5.29 21.99 -27.44
N GLY A 525 -4.94 20.83 -26.86
CA GLY A 525 -5.28 19.52 -27.41
C GLY A 525 -6.71 19.10 -27.09
N ASP A 526 -7.26 18.19 -27.87
CA ASP A 526 -8.59 17.63 -27.63
C ASP A 526 -8.58 16.70 -26.40
N GLY A 527 -9.71 16.60 -25.69
CA GLY A 527 -9.90 15.62 -24.63
C GLY A 527 -10.14 14.22 -25.20
N GLY A 528 -9.64 13.20 -24.50
CA GLY A 528 -9.89 11.80 -24.85
C GLY A 528 -11.32 11.37 -24.55
N ASN A 529 -11.83 10.36 -25.26
CA ASN A 529 -13.16 9.83 -24.98
C ASN A 529 -13.18 9.00 -23.68
N GLY A 530 -14.33 8.94 -23.02
CA GLY A 530 -14.56 7.97 -21.94
C GLY A 530 -14.68 6.53 -22.48
N GLY A 531 -14.21 5.56 -21.70
CA GLY A 531 -14.36 4.13 -21.99
C GLY A 531 -15.80 3.65 -21.75
N ALA A 532 -16.18 2.53 -22.37
CA ALA A 532 -17.51 1.96 -22.17
C ALA A 532 -17.67 1.36 -20.76
N GLY A 533 -18.89 1.40 -20.23
CA GLY A 533 -19.24 0.65 -19.04
C GLY A 533 -19.22 -0.86 -19.29
N GLY A 534 -18.95 -1.63 -18.25
CA GLY A 534 -18.93 -3.09 -18.29
C GLY A 534 -20.25 -3.64 -18.83
N ALA A 535 -20.18 -4.30 -19.98
CA ALA A 535 -21.35 -4.65 -20.80
C ALA A 535 -22.15 -5.86 -20.30
N ARG A 536 -21.77 -6.44 -19.15
CA ARG A 536 -22.47 -7.56 -18.50
C ARG A 536 -22.30 -7.50 -17.00
N ASN A 537 -23.41 -7.32 -16.30
CA ASN A 537 -23.55 -7.65 -14.90
C ASN A 537 -23.48 -9.17 -14.64
N GLY A 538 -23.23 -9.54 -13.39
CA GLY A 538 -23.36 -10.92 -12.93
C GLY A 538 -24.82 -11.37 -12.83
N ILE A 539 -25.12 -12.58 -13.31
CA ILE A 539 -26.44 -13.18 -13.18
C ILE A 539 -26.65 -13.71 -11.76
N ALA A 540 -27.83 -13.51 -11.18
CA ALA A 540 -28.24 -14.10 -9.91
C ALA A 540 -28.15 -15.64 -9.92
N GLY A 541 -27.53 -16.21 -8.89
CA GLY A 541 -27.56 -17.64 -8.65
C GLY A 541 -28.93 -18.14 -8.22
N SER A 542 -29.29 -19.38 -8.57
CA SER A 542 -30.62 -19.93 -8.24
C SER A 542 -30.65 -20.59 -6.85
N GLY A 543 -31.72 -20.41 -6.07
CA GLY A 543 -31.92 -21.09 -4.79
C GLY A 543 -33.40 -21.43 -4.54
N ARG A 544 -33.69 -22.39 -3.64
CA ARG A 544 -35.09 -22.74 -3.31
C ARG A 544 -35.34 -23.13 -1.86
N TYR A 545 -36.55 -22.83 -1.40
CA TYR A 545 -37.17 -23.49 -0.25
C TYR A 545 -38.12 -24.61 -0.72
N PHE A 546 -37.85 -25.83 -0.21
CA PHE A 546 -38.59 -27.08 -0.45
C PHE A 546 -38.91 -27.37 -1.92
N PHE A 547 -37.93 -27.14 -2.82
CA PHE A 547 -38.01 -27.29 -4.29
C PHE A 547 -39.03 -26.39 -5.02
N LEU A 548 -39.90 -25.70 -4.30
CA LEU A 548 -41.12 -25.09 -4.85
C LEU A 548 -41.11 -23.56 -4.81
N ILE A 549 -40.54 -22.97 -3.76
CA ILE A 549 -40.46 -21.53 -3.57
C ILE A 549 -39.08 -21.08 -4.06
N PRO A 550 -38.98 -20.21 -5.07
CA PRO A 550 -37.70 -19.63 -5.47
C PRO A 550 -37.17 -18.71 -4.37
N SER A 551 -35.87 -18.75 -4.20
CA SER A 551 -35.07 -17.90 -3.32
C SER A 551 -33.73 -17.71 -4.01
N ASP A 552 -33.80 -17.11 -5.18
CA ASP A 552 -32.65 -16.77 -6.02
C ASP A 552 -31.93 -15.54 -5.44
N GLY A 553 -30.70 -15.28 -5.87
CA GLY A 553 -29.97 -14.06 -5.50
C GLY A 553 -30.49 -12.82 -6.23
N GLU A 554 -29.84 -11.69 -6.01
CA GLU A 554 -30.03 -10.48 -6.81
C GLU A 554 -29.01 -10.48 -7.97
N ALA A 555 -29.34 -9.86 -9.10
CA ALA A 555 -28.36 -9.67 -10.18
C ALA A 555 -27.60 -8.37 -9.91
N GLY A 556 -26.32 -8.29 -10.31
CA GLY A 556 -25.57 -7.03 -10.17
C GLY A 556 -26.03 -5.96 -11.16
N ASP A 557 -25.53 -4.74 -11.02
CA ASP A 557 -25.82 -3.63 -11.92
C ASP A 557 -24.90 -3.64 -13.17
N ASN A 558 -25.35 -3.00 -14.26
CA ASN A 558 -24.53 -2.82 -15.47
C ASN A 558 -23.71 -1.52 -15.40
N GLY A 559 -22.50 -1.55 -15.93
CA GLY A 559 -21.52 -0.48 -15.71
C GLY A 559 -21.91 0.83 -16.40
N ALA A 560 -21.74 1.97 -15.72
CA ALA A 560 -21.87 3.28 -16.34
C ALA A 560 -20.68 3.56 -17.28
N GLY A 561 -20.91 4.30 -18.37
CA GLY A 561 -19.86 4.79 -19.26
C GLY A 561 -18.99 5.85 -18.58
N GLY A 562 -17.70 5.89 -18.91
CA GLY A 562 -16.76 6.87 -18.37
C GLY A 562 -16.98 8.28 -18.94
N ASP A 563 -16.66 9.32 -18.16
CA ASP A 563 -16.76 10.70 -18.64
C ASP A 563 -15.70 11.02 -19.72
N GLY A 564 -16.06 11.86 -20.69
CA GLY A 564 -15.12 12.40 -21.68
C GLY A 564 -14.17 13.43 -21.06
N GLY A 565 -12.90 13.38 -21.47
CA GLY A 565 -11.87 14.31 -21.01
C GLY A 565 -12.14 15.74 -21.46
N ALA A 566 -11.78 16.74 -20.64
CA ALA A 566 -11.88 18.14 -21.05
C ALA A 566 -10.82 18.47 -22.11
N GLY A 567 -11.16 19.30 -23.09
CA GLY A 567 -10.20 19.87 -24.04
C GLY A 567 -9.29 20.90 -23.35
N GLY A 568 -8.04 20.99 -23.81
CA GLY A 568 -7.06 21.93 -23.28
C GLY A 568 -7.33 23.37 -23.73
N ASP A 569 -7.01 24.34 -22.88
CA ASP A 569 -7.14 25.76 -23.19
C ASP A 569 -6.07 26.21 -24.20
N GLY A 570 -6.42 27.11 -25.11
CA GLY A 570 -5.49 27.73 -26.06
C GLY A 570 -4.59 28.78 -25.41
N GLY A 571 -3.33 28.82 -25.82
CA GLY A 571 -2.33 29.74 -25.26
C GLY A 571 -2.47 31.18 -25.76
N VAL A 572 -2.00 32.13 -24.94
CA VAL A 572 -2.03 33.57 -25.26
C VAL A 572 -0.98 33.93 -26.33
N GLY A 573 -1.37 34.75 -27.31
CA GLY A 573 -0.49 35.26 -28.36
C GLY A 573 0.48 36.35 -27.89
N GLN A 574 1.66 36.43 -28.50
CA GLN A 574 2.74 37.31 -28.04
C GLN A 574 2.53 38.78 -28.37
N ASP A 575 2.77 39.66 -27.38
CA ASP A 575 2.84 41.10 -27.60
C ASP A 575 4.06 41.50 -28.44
N THR A 576 3.92 42.55 -29.26
CA THR A 576 5.04 43.17 -29.97
C THR A 576 5.01 44.69 -29.85
N SER A 577 6.14 45.32 -29.54
CA SER A 577 6.27 46.80 -29.62
C SER A 577 6.57 47.29 -31.05
N SER A 578 6.77 46.37 -31.99
CA SER A 578 7.04 46.68 -33.40
C SER A 578 5.88 47.42 -34.08
N LEU A 579 6.15 48.60 -34.62
CA LEU A 579 5.12 49.50 -35.16
C LEU A 579 4.52 49.07 -36.51
N VAL A 580 5.11 48.05 -37.15
CA VAL A 580 4.74 47.58 -38.50
C VAL A 580 4.41 46.09 -38.54
N ALA A 581 4.38 45.43 -37.39
CA ALA A 581 4.14 43.99 -37.29
C ALA A 581 2.89 43.70 -36.47
N THR A 582 2.26 42.56 -36.80
CA THR A 582 1.12 42.03 -36.07
C THR A 582 1.61 41.34 -34.80
N ALA A 583 0.90 41.55 -33.69
CA ALA A 583 1.07 40.73 -32.50
C ALA A 583 0.55 39.30 -32.74
N GLY A 584 0.94 38.37 -31.86
CA GLY A 584 0.60 36.96 -31.99
C GLY A 584 -0.90 36.70 -31.91
N ALA A 585 -1.40 35.78 -32.72
CA ALA A 585 -2.75 35.27 -32.55
C ALA A 585 -2.85 34.40 -31.29
N GLY A 586 -4.03 34.41 -30.66
CA GLY A 586 -4.35 33.47 -29.60
C GLY A 586 -4.56 32.05 -30.14
N GLY A 587 -4.16 31.05 -29.38
CA GLY A 587 -4.33 29.64 -29.73
C GLY A 587 -5.78 29.16 -29.65
N ARG A 588 -6.12 28.10 -30.37
CA ARG A 588 -7.47 27.51 -30.30
C ARG A 588 -7.60 26.66 -29.03
N GLY A 589 -8.78 26.64 -28.43
CA GLY A 589 -9.11 25.65 -27.39
C GLY A 589 -9.41 24.28 -28.04
N GLY A 590 -9.02 23.20 -27.39
CA GLY A 590 -9.31 21.83 -27.83
C GLY A 590 -10.76 21.42 -27.57
N HIS A 591 -11.27 20.47 -28.33
CA HIS A 591 -12.61 19.92 -28.14
C HIS A 591 -12.68 19.04 -26.89
N GLY A 592 -13.84 19.01 -26.23
CA GLY A 592 -14.11 18.01 -25.20
C GLY A 592 -14.25 16.61 -25.81
N GLY A 593 -13.76 15.58 -25.11
CA GLY A 593 -13.93 14.19 -25.50
C GLY A 593 -15.38 13.70 -25.33
N VAL A 594 -15.76 12.68 -26.09
CA VAL A 594 -17.10 12.09 -26.02
C VAL A 594 -17.21 11.19 -24.79
N GLY A 595 -18.36 11.22 -24.09
CA GLY A 595 -18.65 10.31 -22.99
C GLY A 595 -18.79 8.86 -23.45
N GLY A 596 -18.37 7.91 -22.63
CA GLY A 596 -18.47 6.48 -22.91
C GLY A 596 -19.91 5.99 -22.91
N GLN A 597 -20.18 4.93 -23.67
CA GLN A 597 -21.50 4.27 -23.66
C GLN A 597 -21.70 3.51 -22.34
N GLY A 598 -22.94 3.51 -21.83
CA GLY A 598 -23.32 2.65 -20.71
C GLY A 598 -23.44 1.17 -21.11
N GLY A 599 -23.23 0.27 -20.16
CA GLY A 599 -23.41 -1.17 -20.35
C GLY A 599 -24.87 -1.53 -20.66
N ALA A 600 -25.10 -2.39 -21.64
CA ALA A 600 -26.44 -2.80 -22.06
C ALA A 600 -27.18 -3.57 -20.96
N ALA A 601 -28.51 -3.43 -20.92
CA ALA A 601 -29.38 -4.12 -19.98
C ALA A 601 -29.38 -5.62 -20.26
N THR A 602 -29.56 -6.41 -19.21
CA THR A 602 -29.74 -7.87 -19.34
C THR A 602 -31.21 -8.24 -19.11
N SER A 603 -31.51 -9.53 -19.01
CA SER A 603 -32.84 -9.98 -18.58
C SER A 603 -33.13 -9.64 -17.11
N THR A 604 -32.09 -9.32 -16.33
CA THR A 604 -32.14 -9.29 -14.86
C THR A 604 -31.68 -7.98 -14.23
N ALA A 605 -31.02 -7.08 -14.95
CA ALA A 605 -30.66 -5.74 -14.47
C ALA A 605 -30.82 -4.66 -15.54
N GLU A 606 -31.03 -3.42 -15.09
CA GLU A 606 -31.17 -2.21 -15.91
C GLU A 606 -29.86 -1.85 -16.61
N ALA A 607 -29.93 -1.10 -17.70
CA ALA A 607 -28.74 -0.64 -18.42
C ALA A 607 -28.02 0.49 -17.67
N GLY A 608 -26.68 0.50 -17.78
CA GLY A 608 -25.85 1.56 -17.24
C GLY A 608 -26.06 2.89 -17.96
N SER A 609 -25.88 4.00 -17.24
CA SER A 609 -25.94 5.35 -17.82
C SER A 609 -24.73 5.63 -18.72
N GLY A 610 -24.92 6.44 -19.76
CA GLY A 610 -23.81 6.98 -20.55
C GLY A 610 -23.03 8.04 -19.78
N GLY A 611 -21.71 8.11 -20.01
CA GLY A 611 -20.82 9.09 -19.38
C GLY A 611 -21.05 10.52 -19.90
N ALA A 612 -20.70 11.54 -19.13
CA ALA A 612 -20.84 12.93 -19.57
C ALA A 612 -19.80 13.28 -20.64
N GLY A 613 -20.16 14.19 -21.55
CA GLY A 613 -19.23 14.77 -22.51
C GLY A 613 -18.27 15.76 -21.85
N GLY A 614 -17.01 15.75 -22.29
CA GLY A 614 -15.96 16.63 -21.75
C GLY A 614 -16.22 18.10 -22.07
N ARG A 615 -15.78 19.01 -21.20
CA ARG A 615 -15.83 20.46 -21.49
C ARG A 615 -14.84 20.82 -22.61
N GLY A 616 -15.25 21.69 -23.55
CA GLY A 616 -14.36 22.30 -24.54
C GLY A 616 -13.42 23.34 -23.91
N GLY A 617 -12.17 23.34 -24.37
CA GLY A 617 -11.15 24.27 -23.92
C GLY A 617 -11.45 25.72 -24.31
N ASN A 618 -11.12 26.65 -23.41
CA ASN A 618 -11.21 28.07 -23.69
C ASN A 618 -10.18 28.47 -24.75
N ALA A 619 -10.46 29.52 -25.51
CA ALA A 619 -9.51 30.01 -26.50
C ALA A 619 -8.48 30.97 -25.91
N GLY A 620 -7.29 30.97 -26.51
CA GLY A 620 -6.24 31.91 -26.19
C GLY A 620 -6.62 33.34 -26.58
N SER A 621 -6.27 34.28 -25.70
CA SER A 621 -6.34 35.70 -25.98
C SER A 621 -5.23 36.13 -26.95
N ALA A 622 -5.47 37.16 -27.74
CA ALA A 622 -4.49 37.66 -28.70
C ALA A 622 -3.51 38.67 -28.09
N GLY A 623 -2.31 38.76 -28.66
CA GLY A 623 -1.29 39.73 -28.25
C GLY A 623 -1.61 41.18 -28.66
N TRP A 624 -0.96 42.10 -27.96
CA TRP A 624 -1.07 43.55 -28.13
C TRP A 624 -0.01 44.11 -29.08
N GLY A 625 -0.43 44.99 -30.00
CA GLY A 625 0.43 45.60 -31.01
C GLY A 625 0.85 47.03 -30.67
N GLY A 626 2.15 47.29 -30.71
CA GLY A 626 2.78 48.59 -30.48
C GLY A 626 3.00 48.95 -29.00
N TYR A 627 2.90 47.97 -28.09
CA TYR A 627 2.94 48.19 -26.64
C TYR A 627 4.38 48.25 -26.09
N GLU A 628 4.71 49.31 -25.37
CA GLU A 628 6.00 49.46 -24.67
C GLU A 628 5.81 50.26 -23.38
N SER A 629 6.42 49.81 -22.27
CA SER A 629 6.27 50.45 -20.95
C SER A 629 6.90 51.85 -20.95
N GLY A 630 6.05 52.88 -21.06
CA GLY A 630 6.44 54.29 -21.02
C GLY A 630 6.28 55.08 -22.33
N ASN A 631 5.83 54.46 -23.43
CA ASN A 631 5.72 55.14 -24.73
C ASN A 631 4.28 55.18 -25.28
N SER A 632 3.62 56.33 -25.16
CA SER A 632 2.21 56.49 -25.53
C SER A 632 1.95 56.79 -27.01
N TYR A 633 2.96 56.74 -27.89
CA TYR A 633 2.89 57.34 -29.24
C TYR A 633 3.10 56.38 -30.43
N GLY A 634 3.22 55.07 -30.20
CA GLY A 634 3.37 54.07 -31.27
C GLY A 634 2.07 53.66 -31.95
N PHE A 635 2.11 53.42 -33.26
CA PHE A 635 1.06 52.68 -34.02
C PHE A 635 1.35 51.18 -33.92
N GLY A 636 0.35 50.30 -33.79
CA GLY A 636 0.61 48.85 -33.79
C GLY A 636 -0.61 48.00 -34.16
N ILE A 637 -0.38 46.80 -34.70
CA ILE A 637 -1.43 45.92 -35.23
C ILE A 637 -1.72 44.79 -34.23
N ALA A 638 -2.97 44.70 -33.77
CA ALA A 638 -3.44 43.68 -32.84
C ALA A 638 -3.32 42.25 -33.40
N GLY A 639 -3.09 41.28 -32.50
CA GLY A 639 -3.26 39.86 -32.80
C GLY A 639 -4.73 39.47 -32.93
N VAL A 640 -5.00 38.34 -33.59
CA VAL A 640 -6.36 37.81 -33.73
C VAL A 640 -6.64 36.80 -32.61
N ALA A 641 -7.79 36.93 -31.94
CA ALA A 641 -8.19 36.00 -30.89
C ALA A 641 -8.35 34.55 -31.37
N GLY A 642 -8.04 33.60 -30.49
CA GLY A 642 -8.21 32.17 -30.73
C GLY A 642 -9.68 31.72 -30.73
N THR A 643 -9.99 30.61 -31.41
CA THR A 643 -11.34 30.02 -31.41
C THR A 643 -11.50 29.02 -30.27
N ALA A 644 -12.61 29.09 -29.54
CA ALA A 644 -12.89 28.15 -28.47
C ALA A 644 -13.11 26.72 -28.99
N GLY A 645 -12.87 25.72 -28.13
CA GLY A 645 -13.26 24.35 -28.36
C GLY A 645 -14.73 24.10 -28.05
N ASN A 646 -15.37 23.22 -28.81
CA ASN A 646 -16.74 22.77 -28.50
C ASN A 646 -16.72 21.76 -27.35
N GLY A 647 -17.82 21.68 -26.61
CA GLY A 647 -18.06 20.58 -25.67
C GLY A 647 -18.18 19.24 -26.39
N GLY A 648 -17.71 18.19 -25.74
CA GLY A 648 -17.85 16.81 -26.21
C GLY A 648 -19.28 16.31 -26.06
N GLU A 649 -19.67 15.35 -26.90
CA GLU A 649 -21.00 14.75 -26.83
C GLU A 649 -21.13 13.85 -25.60
N GLY A 650 -22.32 13.81 -25.00
CA GLY A 650 -22.64 12.85 -23.95
C GLY A 650 -22.71 11.42 -24.51
N GLY A 651 -22.22 10.45 -23.73
CA GLY A 651 -22.29 9.05 -24.08
C GLY A 651 -23.73 8.54 -24.11
N GLN A 652 -24.04 7.62 -25.01
CA GLN A 652 -25.37 6.99 -25.05
C GLN A 652 -25.59 6.13 -23.80
N GLY A 653 -26.81 6.14 -23.28
CA GLY A 653 -27.23 5.15 -22.28
C GLY A 653 -27.17 3.74 -22.85
N GLY A 654 -26.92 2.74 -22.01
CA GLY A 654 -26.88 1.35 -22.46
C GLY A 654 -28.23 0.88 -23.02
N ASP A 655 -28.18 0.06 -24.07
CA ASP A 655 -29.36 -0.50 -24.73
C ASP A 655 -30.27 -1.23 -23.72
N GLY A 656 -31.57 -0.92 -23.72
CA GLY A 656 -32.54 -1.59 -22.85
C GLY A 656 -32.97 -2.97 -23.35
N SER A 657 -33.75 -3.71 -22.55
CA SER A 657 -34.25 -5.05 -22.90
C SER A 657 -35.78 -5.12 -22.93
N GLU A 658 -36.36 -6.28 -23.29
CA GLU A 658 -37.83 -6.45 -23.23
C GLU A 658 -38.39 -6.37 -21.79
N THR A 659 -37.53 -6.50 -20.77
CA THR A 659 -37.92 -6.60 -19.35
C THR A 659 -37.23 -5.59 -18.42
N GLN A 660 -36.19 -4.88 -18.89
CA GLN A 660 -35.39 -3.93 -18.10
C GLN A 660 -35.21 -2.62 -18.86
N ILE A 661 -35.15 -1.49 -18.16
CA ILE A 661 -35.11 -0.17 -18.81
C ILE A 661 -33.74 0.14 -19.44
N SER A 662 -33.79 0.93 -20.51
CA SER A 662 -32.63 1.61 -21.11
C SER A 662 -31.94 2.55 -20.12
N GLY A 663 -30.62 2.64 -20.25
CA GLY A 663 -29.80 3.56 -19.47
C GLY A 663 -30.09 5.01 -19.85
N THR A 664 -29.87 5.93 -18.91
CA THR A 664 -29.95 7.36 -19.20
C THR A 664 -28.79 7.80 -20.08
N GLY A 665 -29.05 8.74 -20.99
CA GLY A 665 -28.01 9.36 -21.79
C GLY A 665 -27.15 10.32 -20.96
N GLY A 666 -25.85 10.34 -21.23
CA GLY A 666 -24.92 11.26 -20.60
C GLY A 666 -25.18 12.71 -20.98
N ALA A 667 -24.89 13.64 -20.08
CA ALA A 667 -25.00 15.08 -20.36
C ALA A 667 -23.96 15.53 -21.40
N GLY A 668 -24.33 16.49 -22.24
CA GLY A 668 -23.39 17.10 -23.18
C GLY A 668 -22.42 18.06 -22.48
N GLY A 669 -21.17 18.08 -22.96
CA GLY A 669 -20.11 18.92 -22.40
C GLY A 669 -20.33 20.41 -22.64
N LEU A 670 -19.86 21.26 -21.73
CA LEU A 670 -19.92 22.72 -21.91
C LEU A 670 -18.97 23.18 -23.03
N GLY A 671 -19.38 24.18 -23.81
CA GLY A 671 -18.48 24.87 -24.75
C GLY A 671 -17.42 25.70 -24.04
N GLY A 672 -16.25 25.87 -24.66
CA GLY A 672 -15.18 26.74 -24.17
C GLY A 672 -15.48 28.22 -24.40
N ASN A 673 -14.88 29.11 -23.62
CA ASN A 673 -15.05 30.55 -23.81
C ASN A 673 -14.19 31.08 -24.97
N GLY A 674 -14.73 32.02 -25.74
CA GLY A 674 -14.04 32.66 -26.86
C GLY A 674 -12.87 33.54 -26.41
N GLY A 675 -11.80 33.58 -27.19
CA GLY A 675 -10.59 34.35 -26.85
C GLY A 675 -10.82 35.86 -26.95
N GLU A 676 -10.14 36.62 -26.08
CA GLU A 676 -10.17 38.09 -26.12
C GLU A 676 -9.34 38.64 -27.29
N GLY A 677 -9.88 39.67 -27.95
CA GLY A 677 -9.22 40.37 -29.05
C GLY A 677 -8.01 41.17 -28.58
N GLY A 678 -6.92 41.14 -29.36
CA GLY A 678 -5.73 41.96 -29.09
C GLY A 678 -6.00 43.45 -29.24
N GLY A 679 -5.33 44.29 -28.44
CA GLY A 679 -5.40 45.73 -28.56
C GLY A 679 -4.39 46.33 -29.55
N GLY A 680 -4.76 47.47 -30.14
CA GLY A 680 -3.94 48.22 -31.11
C GLY A 680 -3.76 49.68 -30.68
N LEU A 681 -2.50 50.15 -30.66
CA LEU A 681 -2.19 51.53 -30.25
C LEU A 681 -2.22 52.53 -31.41
N ASN A 682 -2.63 53.77 -31.06
CA ASN A 682 -2.66 55.02 -31.84
C ASN A 682 -3.11 54.96 -33.32
N GLY A 683 -3.99 54.03 -33.70
CA GLY A 683 -4.58 53.99 -35.04
C GLY A 683 -4.54 52.62 -35.73
N GLY A 684 -3.95 51.61 -35.09
CA GLY A 684 -4.31 50.22 -35.38
C GLY A 684 -5.71 49.90 -34.86
N ASN A 685 -6.43 49.02 -35.56
CA ASN A 685 -7.71 48.50 -35.08
C ASN A 685 -7.48 47.53 -33.90
N GLY A 686 -8.34 47.57 -32.90
CA GLY A 686 -8.47 46.45 -31.96
C GLY A 686 -9.12 45.26 -32.66
N ALA A 687 -8.72 44.05 -32.33
CA ALA A 687 -9.31 42.84 -32.90
C ALA A 687 -10.66 42.51 -32.23
N ASP A 688 -11.55 41.88 -32.98
CA ASP A 688 -12.79 41.32 -32.44
C ASP A 688 -12.48 40.15 -31.50
N GLY A 689 -13.27 40.00 -30.44
CA GLY A 689 -13.30 38.78 -29.64
C GLY A 689 -13.93 37.63 -30.42
N ARG A 690 -13.54 36.37 -30.14
CA ARG A 690 -14.13 35.23 -30.85
C ARG A 690 -15.44 34.77 -30.23
N ARG A 691 -16.25 34.11 -31.06
CA ARG A 691 -17.41 33.35 -30.60
C ARG A 691 -16.98 32.25 -29.61
N GLY A 692 -17.79 32.03 -28.58
CA GLY A 692 -17.66 30.86 -27.69
C GLY A 692 -17.92 29.53 -28.41
N GLY A 693 -17.42 28.45 -27.84
CA GLY A 693 -17.59 27.10 -28.37
C GLY A 693 -19.04 26.65 -28.22
N ASP A 694 -19.51 25.84 -29.15
CA ASP A 694 -20.82 25.20 -29.02
C ASP A 694 -20.79 24.17 -27.89
N GLY A 695 -21.89 24.06 -27.14
CA GLY A 695 -22.07 22.98 -26.17
C GLY A 695 -22.26 21.65 -26.91
N GLY A 696 -21.75 20.57 -26.32
CA GLY A 696 -21.93 19.22 -26.84
C GLY A 696 -23.39 18.78 -26.76
N ASN A 697 -23.83 17.99 -27.73
CA ASN A 697 -25.13 17.31 -27.64
C ASN A 697 -25.09 16.29 -26.50
N ALA A 698 -26.23 16.04 -25.87
CA ALA A 698 -26.34 14.94 -24.93
C ALA A 698 -26.42 13.58 -25.63
N GLY A 699 -26.08 12.53 -24.89
CA GLY A 699 -26.38 11.17 -25.29
C GLY A 699 -27.89 10.93 -25.31
N ALA A 700 -28.36 10.18 -26.29
CA ALA A 700 -29.69 9.58 -26.25
C ALA A 700 -29.78 8.50 -25.15
N ASP A 701 -31.00 8.14 -24.76
CA ASP A 701 -31.21 6.89 -24.02
C ASP A 701 -30.88 5.66 -24.90
N GLY A 702 -30.78 4.49 -24.27
CA GLY A 702 -30.57 3.22 -24.97
C GLY A 702 -31.78 2.68 -25.76
N GLY A 703 -32.68 3.55 -26.24
CA GLY A 703 -33.74 3.25 -27.20
C GLY A 703 -34.89 2.32 -26.76
N ALA A 704 -34.80 1.63 -25.62
CA ALA A 704 -35.79 0.65 -25.16
C ALA A 704 -36.08 0.77 -23.65
N GLY A 705 -37.03 1.61 -23.26
CA GLY A 705 -37.49 1.67 -21.86
C GLY A 705 -37.99 3.04 -21.43
N ARG A 706 -37.82 3.33 -20.14
CA ARG A 706 -38.14 4.62 -19.50
C ARG A 706 -36.92 5.54 -19.36
N GLY A 707 -35.81 5.22 -20.03
CA GLY A 707 -34.60 6.03 -20.01
C GLY A 707 -34.88 7.48 -20.42
N VAL A 708 -34.11 8.39 -19.83
CA VAL A 708 -34.14 9.82 -20.15
C VAL A 708 -32.82 10.14 -20.87
N GLY A 709 -32.91 10.77 -22.03
CA GLY A 709 -31.74 11.33 -22.70
C GLY A 709 -31.09 12.43 -21.86
N GLY A 710 -29.79 12.64 -22.03
CA GLY A 710 -29.07 13.64 -21.24
C GLY A 710 -29.51 15.08 -21.57
N PHE A 711 -29.08 16.03 -20.74
CA PHE A 711 -29.21 17.46 -21.05
C PHE A 711 -28.03 17.94 -21.91
N GLY A 712 -28.32 18.68 -22.98
CA GLY A 712 -27.31 19.27 -23.84
C GLY A 712 -26.45 20.28 -23.08
N GLY A 713 -25.17 20.38 -23.43
CA GLY A 713 -24.25 21.31 -22.80
C GLY A 713 -24.57 22.76 -23.17
N ASN A 714 -24.34 23.71 -22.25
CA ASN A 714 -24.42 25.12 -22.58
C ASN A 714 -23.24 25.52 -23.48
N GLY A 715 -23.49 26.41 -24.45
CA GLY A 715 -22.43 27.06 -25.22
C GLY A 715 -21.60 28.00 -24.35
N GLY A 716 -20.32 28.14 -24.69
CA GLY A 716 -19.39 29.02 -23.99
C GLY A 716 -19.65 30.50 -24.27
N GLU A 717 -19.12 31.37 -23.41
CA GLU A 717 -19.25 32.82 -23.56
C GLU A 717 -18.39 33.35 -24.72
N GLY A 718 -18.80 34.48 -25.31
CA GLY A 718 -18.01 35.17 -26.31
C GLY A 718 -16.85 35.95 -25.71
N GLY A 719 -15.74 36.03 -26.43
CA GLY A 719 -14.55 36.76 -26.00
C GLY A 719 -14.74 38.29 -26.04
N GLN A 720 -14.07 38.99 -25.14
CA GLN A 720 -14.11 40.45 -25.08
C GLN A 720 -13.36 41.10 -26.28
N PRO A 721 -13.76 42.30 -26.73
CA PRO A 721 -13.10 43.01 -27.81
C PRO A 721 -11.77 43.65 -27.39
N GLY A 722 -10.83 43.70 -28.33
CA GLY A 722 -9.56 44.40 -28.16
C GLY A 722 -9.72 45.91 -28.08
N ARG A 723 -9.05 46.54 -27.10
CA ARG A 723 -9.10 47.99 -26.90
C ARG A 723 -8.35 48.75 -27.99
N ALA A 724 -8.93 49.86 -28.44
CA ALA A 724 -8.30 50.82 -29.34
C ALA A 724 -8.44 52.24 -28.78
N ASN A 725 -7.45 53.11 -29.04
CA ASN A 725 -7.50 54.54 -28.69
C ASN A 725 -8.32 55.39 -29.70
N THR A 726 -9.12 54.77 -30.56
CA THR A 726 -9.88 55.42 -31.64
C THR A 726 -11.29 54.83 -31.75
N PRO A 727 -12.26 55.47 -32.46
CA PRO A 727 -13.67 55.07 -32.46
C PRO A 727 -14.01 53.73 -33.13
N ALA A 728 -13.02 52.96 -33.61
CA ALA A 728 -13.18 51.67 -34.26
C ALA A 728 -12.42 50.58 -33.48
N GLY A 729 -12.86 50.32 -32.25
CA GLY A 729 -12.46 49.14 -31.49
C GLY A 729 -13.10 47.86 -32.07
N GLY A 730 -12.62 46.71 -31.60
CA GLY A 730 -13.19 45.42 -31.99
C GLY A 730 -14.62 45.22 -31.46
N GLN A 731 -15.30 44.21 -32.00
CA GLN A 731 -16.60 43.73 -31.55
C GLN A 731 -16.46 42.59 -30.53
N GLU A 732 -17.39 42.52 -29.58
CA GLU A 732 -17.51 41.40 -28.65
C GLU A 732 -17.94 40.14 -29.40
N GLY A 733 -17.37 38.99 -29.02
CA GLY A 733 -17.77 37.70 -29.57
C GLY A 733 -19.20 37.33 -29.16
N SER A 734 -19.92 36.60 -30.02
CA SER A 734 -21.19 36.00 -29.61
C SER A 734 -20.97 34.76 -28.74
N ALA A 735 -21.96 34.39 -27.93
CA ALA A 735 -21.93 33.09 -27.25
C ALA A 735 -22.01 31.91 -28.26
N GLY A 736 -21.55 30.75 -27.82
CA GLY A 736 -21.84 29.47 -28.46
C GLY A 736 -23.32 29.11 -28.36
N SER A 737 -23.77 28.18 -29.19
CA SER A 737 -25.09 27.55 -29.05
C SER A 737 -25.04 26.52 -27.94
N ALA A 738 -26.16 26.30 -27.24
CA ALA A 738 -26.32 25.08 -26.45
C ALA A 738 -26.47 23.86 -27.38
N GLY A 739 -26.00 22.70 -26.94
CA GLY A 739 -26.23 21.43 -27.61
C GLY A 739 -27.67 20.93 -27.42
N ASP A 740 -28.07 19.99 -28.27
CA ASP A 740 -29.41 19.38 -28.18
C ASP A 740 -29.48 18.38 -27.00
N ASN A 741 -30.68 18.25 -26.40
CA ASN A 741 -30.97 17.21 -25.42
C ASN A 741 -31.12 15.84 -26.10
N GLY A 742 -30.82 14.76 -25.38
CA GLY A 742 -31.00 13.40 -25.88
C GLY A 742 -32.47 13.04 -26.09
N GLU A 743 -32.72 12.09 -26.99
CA GLU A 743 -34.07 11.53 -27.19
C GLU A 743 -34.49 10.67 -25.98
N ASN A 744 -35.80 10.64 -25.69
CA ASN A 744 -36.39 9.90 -24.56
C ASN A 744 -37.24 8.72 -25.07
N GLY A 745 -37.18 7.58 -24.37
CA GLY A 745 -38.07 6.43 -24.59
C GLY A 745 -39.54 6.67 -24.20
N THR A 746 -40.45 5.81 -24.70
CA THR A 746 -41.90 5.92 -24.46
C THR A 746 -42.36 5.17 -23.19
N PRO A 747 -43.04 5.82 -22.22
CA PRO A 747 -43.35 5.22 -20.92
C PRO A 747 -44.61 4.33 -20.89
N THR A 748 -44.63 3.39 -19.93
CA THR A 748 -45.81 2.65 -19.46
C THR A 748 -45.89 2.65 -17.92
N PRO A 749 -47.07 2.61 -17.26
CA PRO A 749 -47.25 3.09 -15.86
C PRO A 749 -46.97 2.09 -14.71
N ASP A 750 -47.00 2.60 -13.47
CA ASP A 750 -46.33 2.08 -12.24
C ASP A 750 -47.11 1.12 -11.31
N GLY A 751 -46.41 0.64 -10.26
CA GLY A 751 -46.97 0.03 -9.04
C GLY A 751 -46.09 0.25 -7.79
N ASP A 752 -46.70 0.68 -6.67
CA ASP A 752 -46.04 1.15 -5.42
C ASP A 752 -46.04 0.16 -4.23
N GLY A 753 -45.08 0.34 -3.30
CA GLY A 753 -45.19 -0.02 -1.85
C GLY A 753 -44.03 -0.85 -1.26
N ALA A 754 -43.60 -0.71 0.02
CA ALA A 754 -44.08 0.15 1.11
C ALA A 754 -43.12 0.26 2.36
N ALA A 755 -43.10 1.46 2.98
CA ALA A 755 -42.99 1.84 4.42
C ALA A 755 -41.84 1.38 5.39
N GLU A 756 -41.41 2.36 6.22
CA GLU A 756 -40.35 2.39 7.27
C GLU A 756 -40.65 1.72 8.64
N PRO A 757 -39.62 1.37 9.47
CA PRO A 757 -39.74 0.78 10.83
C PRO A 757 -39.61 1.77 12.04
N THR A 758 -39.79 1.28 13.28
CA THR A 758 -39.79 2.08 14.56
C THR A 758 -39.11 1.37 15.78
N THR A 759 -39.08 1.99 16.98
CA THR A 759 -37.94 2.06 17.94
C THR A 759 -37.99 1.36 19.34
N GLN A 760 -36.79 1.09 19.93
CA GLN A 760 -36.34 1.14 21.37
C GLN A 760 -36.49 0.01 22.47
N ASP A 761 -35.31 -0.47 22.94
CA ASP A 761 -34.69 -0.50 24.31
C ASP A 761 -35.07 -1.36 25.57
N ALA A 762 -34.06 -2.16 25.99
CA ALA A 762 -33.36 -2.26 27.30
C ALA A 762 -33.99 -2.74 28.66
N VAL A 763 -33.40 -3.81 29.26
CA VAL A 763 -33.42 -4.09 30.74
C VAL A 763 -32.12 -4.73 31.30
N TRP A 764 -31.37 -5.58 30.56
CA TRP A 764 -30.32 -6.43 31.17
C TRP A 764 -28.92 -5.80 31.41
N SER A 765 -28.72 -4.53 31.04
CA SER A 765 -27.43 -3.81 31.21
C SER A 765 -27.18 -3.23 32.62
N GLN A 766 -28.00 -3.55 33.63
CA GLN A 766 -27.94 -2.89 34.95
C GLN A 766 -27.48 -3.76 36.13
N ILE A 767 -27.26 -5.08 35.96
CA ILE A 767 -26.90 -5.99 37.07
C ILE A 767 -25.40 -6.37 37.09
N ALA A 768 -24.71 -6.43 35.95
CA ALA A 768 -23.26 -6.65 35.92
C ALA A 768 -22.45 -5.49 36.57
N ARG A 769 -23.00 -4.27 36.51
CA ARG A 769 -22.44 -3.03 37.09
C ARG A 769 -22.29 -3.06 38.61
N GLN A 770 -22.82 -4.07 39.30
CA GLN A 770 -22.70 -4.20 40.76
C GLN A 770 -21.49 -5.00 41.22
N LEU A 771 -20.76 -5.63 40.31
CA LEU A 771 -19.83 -6.70 40.67
C LEU A 771 -18.39 -6.19 40.93
N ASN A 772 -18.30 -4.87 41.14
CA ASN A 772 -17.16 -3.96 41.26
C ASN A 772 -16.61 -3.90 42.70
N TYR A 773 -16.45 -5.06 43.37
CA TYR A 773 -16.07 -5.13 44.79
C TYR A 773 -15.08 -6.26 45.15
N VAL A 774 -14.73 -7.17 44.23
CA VAL A 774 -13.80 -8.29 44.51
C VAL A 774 -12.34 -7.95 44.17
N LEU A 775 -12.08 -6.64 43.97
CA LEU A 775 -10.75 -6.07 43.82
C LEU A 775 -9.88 -6.35 45.07
N PHE A 776 -8.58 -6.60 44.90
CA PHE A 776 -7.45 -5.71 45.27
C PHE A 776 -6.12 -6.50 45.36
N ASN A 777 -5.20 -6.30 44.40
CA ASN A 777 -3.75 -6.60 44.45
C ASN A 777 -2.96 -5.34 44.05
N ILE A 778 -1.68 -5.22 44.43
CA ILE A 778 -0.88 -4.00 44.24
C ILE A 778 0.44 -4.32 43.51
N SER A 779 0.77 -3.54 42.46
CA SER A 779 1.97 -3.68 41.60
C SER A 779 3.17 -2.88 42.13
N PRO A 780 4.43 -3.26 41.84
CA PRO A 780 5.63 -2.63 42.42
C PRO A 780 5.75 -1.15 42.08
N ASP A 781 6.16 -0.33 43.05
CA ASP A 781 6.45 1.10 42.85
C ASP A 781 7.81 1.26 42.18
N VAL A 782 7.92 2.11 41.15
CA VAL A 782 9.18 2.40 40.45
C VAL A 782 9.44 3.90 40.45
N ASN A 783 10.58 4.32 40.99
CA ASN A 783 10.92 5.73 41.19
C ASN A 783 12.32 6.04 40.60
N PRO A 784 12.44 6.14 39.27
CA PRO A 784 13.73 6.23 38.61
C PRO A 784 14.46 7.52 38.97
N THR A 785 15.70 7.39 39.44
CA THR A 785 16.60 8.52 39.68
C THR A 785 17.76 8.51 38.70
N GLN A 786 18.04 9.67 38.11
CA GLN A 786 19.11 9.85 37.14
C GLN A 786 20.08 10.97 37.55
N SER A 787 21.33 10.83 37.13
CA SER A 787 22.37 11.84 37.30
C SER A 787 22.03 13.12 36.53
N PRO A 788 22.54 14.30 36.96
CA PRO A 788 22.51 15.50 36.12
C PRO A 788 23.20 15.26 34.78
N ASN A 789 22.63 15.81 33.71
CA ASN A 789 23.02 15.54 32.32
C ASN A 789 24.22 16.44 31.92
N GLU A 790 25.30 16.36 32.70
CA GLU A 790 26.41 17.31 32.75
C GLU A 790 27.73 16.72 32.21
N GLY A 791 28.62 17.60 31.71
CA GLY A 791 29.89 17.21 31.10
C GLY A 791 29.88 17.15 29.57
N ALA A 792 31.04 16.85 28.97
CA ALA A 792 31.25 16.96 27.52
C ALA A 792 30.50 15.89 26.69
N THR A 793 30.24 14.71 27.28
CA THR A 793 29.53 13.59 26.64
C THR A 793 28.04 13.51 27.00
N LYS A 794 27.57 14.32 27.98
CA LYS A 794 26.20 14.32 28.51
C LYS A 794 25.67 12.91 28.86
N LEU A 795 26.55 12.07 29.38
CA LEU A 795 26.23 10.73 29.87
C LEU A 795 25.14 10.82 30.95
N VAL A 796 24.13 9.96 30.88
CA VAL A 796 23.08 9.86 31.90
C VAL A 796 23.17 8.49 32.55
N THR A 797 23.53 8.47 33.83
CA THR A 797 23.56 7.25 34.66
C THR A 797 22.39 7.28 35.63
N GLY A 798 21.75 6.15 35.86
CA GLY A 798 20.60 6.10 36.77
C GLY A 798 20.30 4.71 37.31
N SER A 799 19.28 4.65 38.14
CA SER A 799 18.66 3.41 38.59
C SER A 799 17.15 3.57 38.65
N LEU A 800 16.43 2.49 38.34
CA LEU A 800 14.97 2.46 38.40
C LEU A 800 14.41 2.59 39.84
N ASN A 801 15.20 2.22 40.85
CA ASN A 801 14.79 2.16 42.27
C ASN A 801 13.38 1.56 42.43
N ALA A 802 13.19 0.32 41.98
CA ALA A 802 11.91 -0.36 42.15
C ALA A 802 11.83 -1.00 43.54
N ASP A 803 10.77 -0.68 44.28
CA ASP A 803 10.49 -1.24 45.61
C ASP A 803 9.39 -2.32 45.50
N SER A 804 9.70 -3.52 45.98
CA SER A 804 8.72 -4.60 46.09
C SER A 804 7.73 -4.33 47.22
N ASN A 805 6.44 -4.33 46.88
CA ASN A 805 5.33 -4.10 47.81
C ASN A 805 4.48 -5.36 48.08
N ASN A 806 4.90 -6.53 47.56
CA ASN A 806 4.33 -7.85 47.92
C ASN A 806 5.32 -8.78 48.66
N GLY A 807 6.62 -8.45 48.71
CA GLY A 807 7.64 -9.17 49.49
C GLY A 807 8.48 -10.19 48.72
N PHE A 808 8.44 -10.18 47.39
CA PHE A 808 9.35 -10.95 46.51
C PHE A 808 10.38 -10.04 45.82
N ASP A 809 11.54 -10.60 45.46
CA ASP A 809 12.61 -9.85 44.77
C ASP A 809 12.20 -9.47 43.33
N VAL A 810 12.55 -8.26 42.91
CA VAL A 810 12.22 -7.70 41.59
C VAL A 810 13.25 -8.09 40.51
N THR A 811 12.77 -8.31 39.29
CA THR A 811 13.57 -8.58 38.08
C THR A 811 13.26 -7.58 36.97
N TYR A 812 14.25 -7.24 36.16
CA TYR A 812 14.16 -6.19 35.15
C TYR A 812 14.33 -6.73 33.72
N ALA A 813 13.46 -6.31 32.81
CA ALA A 813 13.61 -6.56 31.37
C ALA A 813 13.39 -5.26 30.58
N VAL A 814 14.39 -4.85 29.78
CA VAL A 814 14.22 -3.72 28.86
C VAL A 814 13.34 -4.17 27.71
N THR A 815 12.18 -3.55 27.56
CA THR A 815 11.16 -3.90 26.56
C THR A 815 11.11 -2.92 25.39
N GLU A 816 11.56 -1.68 25.58
CA GLU A 816 11.86 -0.75 24.48
C GLU A 816 13.23 -0.09 24.71
N LEU A 817 14.11 -0.18 23.72
CA LEU A 817 15.39 0.55 23.70
C LEU A 817 15.17 2.02 23.33
N PRO A 818 16.05 2.94 23.78
CA PRO A 818 15.96 4.35 23.41
C PRO A 818 16.29 4.58 21.93
N ARG A 819 15.76 5.67 21.35
CA ARG A 819 15.83 5.94 19.90
C ARG A 819 17.01 6.82 19.48
N TYR A 820 17.56 7.64 20.39
CA TYR A 820 18.52 8.70 20.07
C TYR A 820 19.87 8.55 20.80
N GLY A 821 20.12 7.37 21.36
CA GLY A 821 21.35 7.02 22.05
C GLY A 821 21.44 5.51 22.34
N THR A 822 22.54 5.06 22.91
CA THR A 822 22.72 3.66 23.35
C THR A 822 22.43 3.50 24.83
N LEU A 823 21.95 2.31 25.21
CA LEU A 823 21.66 1.94 26.60
C LEU A 823 22.50 0.72 27.00
N GLU A 824 23.31 0.87 28.03
CA GLU A 824 23.85 -0.24 28.80
C GLU A 824 22.96 -0.40 30.05
N PHE A 825 22.34 -1.58 30.23
CA PHE A 825 21.40 -1.85 31.31
C PHE A 825 21.80 -3.10 32.09
N ASP A 826 21.88 -2.97 33.42
CA ASP A 826 22.16 -4.08 34.34
C ASP A 826 20.84 -4.71 34.81
N VAL A 827 20.54 -5.90 34.28
CA VAL A 827 19.32 -6.67 34.58
C VAL A 827 19.26 -7.24 36.00
N GLU A 828 20.40 -7.33 36.71
CA GLU A 828 20.45 -7.79 38.10
C GLU A 828 20.24 -6.65 39.10
N THR A 829 20.66 -5.41 38.78
CA THR A 829 20.61 -4.28 39.72
C THR A 829 19.70 -3.12 39.32
N GLY A 830 19.10 -3.15 38.12
CA GLY A 830 18.24 -2.07 37.61
C GLY A 830 18.97 -0.74 37.41
N GLN A 831 20.31 -0.78 37.32
CA GLN A 831 21.14 0.37 36.96
C GLN A 831 21.28 0.48 35.44
N TYR A 832 21.43 1.71 34.96
CA TYR A 832 21.61 1.97 33.54
C TYR A 832 22.58 3.11 33.25
N THR A 833 23.22 3.03 32.10
CA THR A 833 24.04 4.08 31.51
C THR A 833 23.53 4.36 30.10
N TYR A 834 23.03 5.56 29.87
CA TYR A 834 22.59 6.05 28.57
C TYR A 834 23.63 7.01 27.97
N THR A 835 24.00 6.77 26.73
CA THR A 835 24.89 7.62 25.94
C THR A 835 24.15 8.17 24.73
N VAL A 836 23.90 9.48 24.70
CA VAL A 836 23.26 10.15 23.56
C VAL A 836 24.16 10.13 22.32
N ASP A 837 23.56 10.07 21.13
CA ASP A 837 24.26 10.31 19.86
C ASP A 837 25.05 11.64 19.91
N ALA A 838 26.31 11.61 19.48
CA ALA A 838 27.21 12.75 19.56
C ALA A 838 26.70 14.00 18.81
N SER A 839 25.95 13.81 17.71
CA SER A 839 25.30 14.90 16.96
C SER A 839 24.26 15.65 17.78
N LEU A 840 23.64 14.98 18.76
CA LEU A 840 22.58 15.50 19.62
C LEU A 840 23.08 16.09 20.93
N ILE A 841 24.38 15.97 21.25
CA ILE A 841 24.99 16.64 22.41
C ILE A 841 24.86 18.17 22.29
N GLY A 842 25.06 18.75 21.11
CA GLY A 842 24.93 20.20 20.88
C GLY A 842 23.49 20.72 21.04
N PRO A 843 22.54 20.26 20.20
CA PRO A 843 21.15 20.74 20.24
C PRO A 843 20.35 20.23 21.44
N GLY A 844 20.68 19.05 21.97
CA GLY A 844 19.85 18.35 22.94
C GLY A 844 18.69 17.61 22.27
N ILE A 845 18.10 16.66 23.00
CA ILE A 845 16.95 15.85 22.54
C ILE A 845 16.19 15.31 23.75
N ALA A 846 14.91 14.94 23.56
CA ALA A 846 14.16 14.12 24.50
C ALA A 846 14.09 12.69 23.95
N ASP A 847 14.39 11.71 24.79
CA ASP A 847 14.44 10.29 24.47
C ASP A 847 13.83 9.50 25.64
N SER A 848 13.54 8.22 25.44
CA SER A 848 13.02 7.36 26.51
C SER A 848 13.23 5.90 26.20
N PHE A 849 13.39 5.09 27.24
CA PHE A 849 13.38 3.63 27.15
C PHE A 849 12.37 3.08 28.16
N THR A 850 11.83 1.90 27.87
CA THR A 850 10.80 1.25 28.68
C THR A 850 11.37 -0.01 29.30
N VAL A 851 11.21 -0.14 30.62
CA VAL A 851 11.63 -1.34 31.37
C VAL A 851 10.45 -1.92 32.10
N THR A 852 10.17 -3.19 31.82
CA THR A 852 9.20 -3.98 32.57
C THR A 852 9.88 -4.51 33.84
N VAL A 853 9.30 -4.20 35.00
CA VAL A 853 9.75 -4.60 36.33
C VAL A 853 8.79 -5.63 36.88
N GLU A 854 9.25 -6.85 37.12
CA GLU A 854 8.42 -7.99 37.57
C GLU A 854 8.77 -8.43 39.01
N ASN A 855 7.81 -8.92 39.79
CA ASN A 855 8.03 -9.40 41.17
C ASN A 855 7.53 -10.84 41.45
N SER A 856 7.59 -11.74 40.46
CA SER A 856 6.99 -13.10 40.51
C SER A 856 7.95 -14.26 40.92
N SER A 857 9.24 -13.97 41.11
CA SER A 857 10.38 -14.88 40.86
C SER A 857 10.48 -16.21 41.66
N GLN A 858 9.58 -16.51 42.62
CA GLN A 858 9.55 -17.81 43.34
C GLN A 858 8.15 -18.40 43.61
N ALA A 859 7.08 -17.96 42.94
CA ALA A 859 5.70 -18.34 43.31
C ALA A 859 5.17 -19.71 42.80
N GLY A 860 5.96 -20.49 42.05
CA GLY A 860 5.48 -21.68 41.33
C GLY A 860 5.53 -23.03 42.09
N LEU A 861 4.41 -23.76 42.15
CA LEU A 861 4.35 -25.18 42.53
C LEU A 861 4.39 -26.10 41.28
N PRO A 862 5.17 -27.20 41.28
CA PRO A 862 5.38 -28.01 40.07
C PRO A 862 4.19 -28.92 39.70
N GLY A 863 3.98 -29.09 38.39
CA GLY A 863 2.98 -30.00 37.81
C GLY A 863 1.61 -29.35 37.56
N LEU A 864 0.58 -30.18 37.34
CA LEU A 864 -0.78 -29.74 37.00
C LEU A 864 -1.42 -28.80 38.04
N ALA A 865 -0.89 -28.73 39.27
CA ALA A 865 -1.32 -27.78 40.29
C ALA A 865 -0.87 -26.33 39.98
N GLY A 866 0.32 -26.14 39.42
CA GLY A 866 0.83 -24.84 39.01
C GLY A 866 0.00 -24.22 37.88
N GLN A 867 -0.36 -25.03 36.88
CA GLN A 867 -1.19 -24.57 35.74
C GLN A 867 -2.58 -24.06 36.16
N VAL A 868 -3.16 -24.63 37.23
CA VAL A 868 -4.45 -24.17 37.79
C VAL A 868 -4.26 -22.91 38.64
N GLN A 869 -3.15 -22.78 39.37
CA GLN A 869 -2.80 -21.60 40.15
C GLN A 869 -2.58 -20.37 39.25
N GLU A 870 -1.83 -20.55 38.17
CA GLU A 870 -1.47 -19.51 37.19
C GLU A 870 -2.69 -19.02 36.38
N SER A 871 -3.58 -19.96 36.03
CA SER A 871 -4.87 -19.68 35.35
C SER A 871 -5.77 -18.73 36.15
N VAL A 872 -5.85 -18.89 37.47
CA VAL A 872 -6.73 -18.08 38.32
C VAL A 872 -6.15 -16.69 38.59
N HIS A 873 -4.82 -16.57 38.63
CA HIS A 873 -4.11 -15.31 38.84
C HIS A 873 -4.18 -14.39 37.61
N ARG A 874 -3.88 -14.93 36.43
CA ARG A 874 -3.96 -14.22 35.15
C ARG A 874 -5.36 -13.65 34.90
N TRP A 875 -6.39 -14.44 35.23
CA TRP A 875 -7.77 -14.00 35.20
C TRP A 875 -8.05 -12.80 36.13
N ALA A 876 -7.56 -12.84 37.38
CA ALA A 876 -7.83 -11.78 38.35
C ALA A 876 -7.24 -10.42 37.91
N VAL A 877 -6.14 -10.45 37.14
CA VAL A 877 -5.54 -9.28 36.48
C VAL A 877 -6.39 -8.82 35.29
N GLU A 878 -6.76 -9.70 34.36
CA GLU A 878 -7.62 -9.38 33.20
C GLU A 878 -9.01 -8.84 33.61
N ALA A 879 -9.51 -9.23 34.78
CA ALA A 879 -10.76 -8.71 35.36
C ALA A 879 -10.61 -7.37 36.10
N GLY A 880 -9.40 -6.80 36.16
CA GLY A 880 -9.09 -5.56 36.88
C GLY A 880 -9.20 -5.68 38.41
N LEU A 881 -9.27 -6.90 38.95
CA LEU A 881 -9.37 -7.15 40.40
C LEU A 881 -7.99 -7.15 41.07
N ALA A 882 -6.93 -7.30 40.30
CA ALA A 882 -5.54 -7.31 40.75
C ALA A 882 -4.69 -6.40 39.84
N GLN A 883 -3.78 -5.60 40.41
CA GLN A 883 -2.69 -5.04 39.62
C GLN A 883 -1.73 -6.17 39.20
N THR A 884 -1.09 -5.99 38.04
CA THR A 884 -0.12 -6.90 37.42
C THR A 884 1.09 -7.16 38.31
N ASP A 885 1.69 -8.35 38.22
CA ASP A 885 3.00 -8.65 38.84
C ASP A 885 4.14 -7.87 38.16
N THR A 886 3.85 -7.26 37.00
CA THR A 886 4.71 -6.37 36.22
C THR A 886 4.28 -4.91 36.34
N ASN A 887 5.23 -3.98 36.35
CA ASN A 887 5.01 -2.55 36.14
C ASN A 887 5.94 -2.06 35.02
N GLU A 888 5.42 -1.28 34.07
CA GLU A 888 6.19 -0.70 32.97
C GLU A 888 6.67 0.71 33.34
N ALA A 889 7.98 0.83 33.58
CA ALA A 889 8.61 2.11 33.86
C ALA A 889 9.19 2.71 32.58
N VAL A 890 8.48 3.70 32.02
CA VAL A 890 9.05 4.59 31.00
C VAL A 890 10.03 5.54 31.68
N VAL A 891 11.31 5.49 31.28
CA VAL A 891 12.37 6.35 31.81
C VAL A 891 12.61 7.52 30.86
N PRO A 892 12.16 8.75 31.18
CA PRO A 892 12.34 9.91 30.31
C PRO A 892 13.75 10.50 30.44
N ILE A 893 14.49 10.46 29.35
CA ILE A 893 15.81 11.09 29.21
C ILE A 893 15.66 12.44 28.51
N LYS A 894 16.28 13.49 29.05
CA LYS A 894 16.21 14.85 28.48
C LYS A 894 17.58 15.51 28.39
N ILE A 895 18.25 15.34 27.27
CA ILE A 895 19.54 15.98 27.00
C ILE A 895 19.29 17.47 26.73
N ALA A 896 19.69 18.34 27.66
CA ALA A 896 19.57 19.79 27.49
C ALA A 896 20.59 20.30 26.45
N GLY A 897 20.21 21.22 25.58
CA GLY A 897 21.10 21.81 24.57
C GLY A 897 20.56 23.12 23.99
N SER A 898 21.03 23.52 22.81
CA SER A 898 20.59 24.76 22.16
C SER A 898 19.14 24.74 21.67
N ALA A 899 18.52 23.56 21.51
CA ALA A 899 17.23 23.37 20.82
C ALA A 899 17.20 23.96 19.39
N PHE A 900 18.38 24.02 18.75
CA PHE A 900 18.59 24.45 17.38
C PHE A 900 19.31 23.35 16.59
N TYR A 901 18.61 22.74 15.65
CA TYR A 901 19.01 21.56 14.88
C TYR A 901 19.35 21.96 13.44
N GLY A 902 20.38 21.35 12.86
CA GLY A 902 20.82 21.59 11.48
C GLY A 902 21.64 22.87 11.27
N THR A 903 22.02 23.14 10.02
CA THR A 903 22.94 24.22 9.64
C THR A 903 22.39 25.06 8.47
N PRO A 904 21.22 25.71 8.61
CA PRO A 904 20.50 26.28 7.47
C PRO A 904 21.30 27.30 6.65
N ALA A 905 22.17 28.09 7.29
CA ALA A 905 23.05 29.06 6.62
C ALA A 905 24.07 28.43 5.65
N SER A 906 24.46 27.17 5.83
CA SER A 906 25.31 26.43 4.89
C SER A 906 24.52 25.52 3.93
N GLN A 907 23.25 25.23 4.24
CA GLN A 907 22.38 24.38 3.41
C GLN A 907 21.54 25.17 2.39
N ILE A 908 21.36 26.48 2.59
CA ILE A 908 20.63 27.37 1.66
C ILE A 908 21.28 27.43 0.25
N GLN A 909 22.59 27.21 0.14
CA GLN A 909 23.30 27.23 -1.15
C GLN A 909 22.80 26.16 -2.14
N TYR A 910 22.26 25.04 -1.63
CA TYR A 910 21.78 23.94 -2.46
C TYR A 910 20.37 24.17 -3.00
N TRP A 911 19.70 25.26 -2.61
CA TRP A 911 18.35 25.59 -3.07
C TRP A 911 18.26 25.70 -4.59
N VAL A 912 17.20 25.12 -5.16
CA VAL A 912 16.89 25.15 -6.59
C VAL A 912 15.42 25.50 -6.76
N LYS A 913 15.14 26.47 -7.63
CA LYS A 913 13.79 26.78 -8.10
C LYS A 913 13.31 25.68 -9.05
N GLN A 914 12.13 25.11 -8.80
CA GLN A 914 11.52 24.18 -9.77
C GLN A 914 10.97 24.95 -10.98
N SER A 915 11.05 24.33 -12.15
CA SER A 915 10.47 24.85 -13.41
C SER A 915 9.15 24.18 -13.77
N TYR A 916 8.85 23.01 -13.19
CA TYR A 916 7.74 22.13 -13.59
C TYR A 916 6.95 21.58 -12.38
N TYR A 917 5.99 20.68 -12.63
CA TYR A 917 5.28 19.92 -11.59
C TYR A 917 6.13 18.76 -11.03
N ASN A 918 7.31 19.09 -10.50
CA ASN A 918 8.36 18.13 -10.12
C ASN A 918 9.02 18.44 -8.77
N CYS A 919 8.32 19.08 -7.84
CA CYS A 919 8.85 19.47 -6.52
C CYS A 919 9.54 18.31 -5.78
N SER A 920 9.02 17.09 -5.90
CA SER A 920 9.60 15.86 -5.37
C SER A 920 10.98 15.56 -5.94
N LEU A 921 11.16 15.66 -7.26
CA LEU A 921 12.45 15.49 -7.93
C LEU A 921 13.43 16.62 -7.59
N ILE A 922 12.96 17.87 -7.48
CA ILE A 922 13.83 19.00 -7.11
C ILE A 922 14.24 18.94 -5.64
N ALA A 923 13.36 18.50 -4.73
CA ALA A 923 13.73 18.19 -3.35
C ALA A 923 14.78 17.06 -3.30
N GLY A 924 14.62 16.02 -4.12
CA GLY A 924 15.64 14.99 -4.35
C GLY A 924 16.99 15.58 -4.81
N ALA A 925 16.99 16.41 -5.85
CA ALA A 925 18.19 17.08 -6.34
C ALA A 925 18.88 17.91 -5.25
N MET A 926 18.11 18.71 -4.50
CA MET A 926 18.63 19.48 -3.36
C MET A 926 19.25 18.56 -2.30
N ALA A 927 18.59 17.43 -1.96
CA ALA A 927 19.11 16.45 -1.02
C ALA A 927 20.43 15.80 -1.47
N VAL A 928 20.61 15.46 -2.77
CA VAL A 928 21.91 14.97 -3.29
C VAL A 928 23.03 15.97 -3.01
N GLY A 929 22.79 17.26 -3.30
CA GLY A 929 23.77 18.31 -3.06
C GLY A 929 24.14 18.47 -1.59
N GLN A 930 23.15 18.35 -0.69
CA GLN A 930 23.33 18.44 0.75
C GLN A 930 24.06 17.23 1.34
N ALA A 931 23.67 16.00 0.97
CA ALA A 931 24.28 14.76 1.45
C ALA A 931 25.78 14.70 1.11
N TYR A 932 26.15 15.12 -0.10
CA TYR A 932 27.54 15.22 -0.54
C TYR A 932 28.26 16.52 -0.16
N GLY A 933 27.60 17.47 0.49
CA GLY A 933 28.16 18.79 0.77
C GLY A 933 28.71 19.54 -0.46
N SER A 934 28.19 19.26 -1.65
CA SER A 934 28.82 19.65 -2.92
C SER A 934 27.83 20.10 -3.99
N LEU A 935 27.92 21.38 -4.36
CA LEU A 935 27.15 21.95 -5.49
C LEU A 935 27.50 21.31 -6.83
N ALA A 936 28.67 20.68 -6.96
CA ALA A 936 29.08 19.98 -8.17
C ALA A 936 28.49 18.57 -8.29
N ARG A 937 28.09 17.94 -7.17
CA ARG A 937 27.34 16.67 -7.16
C ARG A 937 25.82 16.87 -7.15
N ARG A 938 25.33 18.11 -6.94
CA ARG A 938 23.90 18.43 -7.03
C ARG A 938 23.44 18.32 -8.49
N PRO A 939 22.53 17.40 -8.85
CA PRO A 939 22.09 17.24 -10.23
C PRO A 939 21.32 18.47 -10.72
N SER A 940 21.25 18.59 -12.04
CA SER A 940 20.37 19.58 -12.67
C SER A 940 18.93 19.08 -12.73
N GLU A 941 17.95 19.99 -12.80
CA GLU A 941 16.54 19.65 -13.02
C GLU A 941 16.34 18.79 -14.28
N ALA A 942 17.02 19.14 -15.37
CA ALA A 942 16.94 18.38 -16.62
C ALA A 942 17.49 16.94 -16.50
N GLU A 943 18.51 16.73 -15.66
CA GLU A 943 19.14 15.42 -15.46
C GLU A 943 18.26 14.49 -14.62
N ILE A 944 17.79 14.96 -13.46
CA ILE A 944 16.96 14.14 -12.57
C ILE A 944 15.56 13.86 -13.18
N VAL A 945 15.01 14.81 -13.96
CA VAL A 945 13.82 14.58 -14.79
C VAL A 945 14.10 13.57 -15.89
N ALA A 946 15.24 13.65 -16.59
CA ALA A 946 15.58 12.69 -17.66
C ALA A 946 15.70 11.26 -17.14
N TYR A 947 16.27 11.05 -15.94
CA TYR A 947 16.27 9.73 -15.32
C TYR A 947 14.85 9.29 -14.91
N ALA A 948 14.08 10.13 -14.22
CA ALA A 948 12.71 9.78 -13.81
C ALA A 948 11.77 9.44 -14.98
N LYS A 949 11.96 10.05 -16.17
CA LYS A 949 11.18 9.73 -17.39
C LYS A 949 11.52 8.39 -18.04
N ILE A 950 12.70 7.82 -17.77
CA ILE A 950 13.11 6.53 -18.35
C ILE A 950 12.99 5.36 -17.37
N THR A 951 13.03 5.62 -16.06
CA THR A 951 12.92 4.60 -15.01
C THR A 951 11.46 4.19 -14.77
N ASP A 952 11.21 2.88 -14.70
CA ASP A 952 9.89 2.34 -14.31
C ASP A 952 9.61 2.63 -12.82
N SER A 953 8.35 2.89 -12.47
CA SER A 953 7.94 3.14 -11.08
C SER A 953 8.10 1.86 -10.23
N VAL A 954 8.55 2.03 -8.99
CA VAL A 954 8.65 0.95 -7.99
C VAL A 954 7.39 0.84 -7.11
N ILE A 955 6.41 1.72 -7.32
CA ILE A 955 5.18 1.77 -6.53
C ILE A 955 3.90 1.73 -7.38
N ASP A 956 3.96 2.15 -8.65
CA ASP A 956 2.83 2.15 -9.59
C ASP A 956 3.13 1.20 -10.79
N PRO A 957 2.75 -0.09 -10.71
CA PRO A 957 3.15 -1.11 -11.68
C PRO A 957 2.73 -0.80 -13.12
N GLY A 958 3.69 -0.84 -14.04
CA GLY A 958 3.44 -0.58 -15.46
C GLY A 958 3.47 0.91 -15.85
N GLN A 959 4.01 1.79 -14.99
CA GLN A 959 4.22 3.22 -15.27
C GLN A 959 5.71 3.64 -15.19
N LYS A 960 6.02 4.86 -15.64
CA LYS A 960 7.30 5.54 -15.36
C LYS A 960 7.20 6.38 -14.09
N MET A 961 8.31 6.59 -13.40
CA MET A 961 8.39 7.44 -12.20
C MET A 961 7.94 8.89 -12.45
N TYR A 962 8.08 9.38 -13.67
CA TYR A 962 7.61 10.70 -14.10
C TYR A 962 7.21 10.64 -15.58
N LEU A 963 6.02 11.11 -15.98
CA LEU A 963 5.53 10.88 -17.34
C LEU A 963 5.98 12.00 -18.32
N ASP A 964 5.84 13.28 -17.95
CA ASP A 964 6.37 14.41 -18.72
C ASP A 964 6.54 15.67 -17.85
N GLU A 965 7.47 16.55 -18.19
CA GLU A 965 7.65 17.83 -17.50
C GLU A 965 6.53 18.85 -17.77
N ASN A 966 5.80 18.69 -18.87
CA ASN A 966 4.71 19.59 -19.25
C ASN A 966 3.32 19.00 -18.92
N ILE A 967 3.19 18.14 -17.91
CA ILE A 967 1.88 17.73 -17.36
C ILE A 967 1.82 18.01 -15.85
N ASN A 968 0.60 18.13 -15.31
CA ASN A 968 0.39 18.47 -13.90
C ASN A 968 0.40 17.22 -12.99
N GLU A 969 1.31 16.27 -13.25
CA GLU A 969 1.46 15.01 -12.51
C GLU A 969 2.90 14.90 -12.02
N GLY A 970 3.10 14.68 -10.71
CA GLY A 970 4.42 14.65 -10.06
C GLY A 970 4.91 13.24 -9.71
N ALA A 971 6.23 13.09 -9.51
CA ALA A 971 6.83 11.81 -9.12
C ALA A 971 6.56 11.46 -7.63
N ALA A 972 6.27 10.19 -7.34
CA ALA A 972 6.01 9.69 -5.99
C ALA A 972 7.27 9.66 -5.10
N MET A 973 7.14 9.83 -3.78
CA MET A 973 8.28 9.79 -2.85
C MET A 973 9.05 8.46 -2.85
N ALA A 974 8.36 7.33 -3.00
CA ALA A 974 9.00 6.02 -3.12
C ALA A 974 9.84 5.90 -4.41
N ASP A 975 9.35 6.48 -5.51
CA ASP A 975 10.09 6.55 -6.76
C ASP A 975 11.31 7.47 -6.66
N VAL A 976 11.17 8.63 -6.00
CA VAL A 976 12.33 9.51 -5.71
C VAL A 976 13.37 8.79 -4.85
N ALA A 977 12.95 8.05 -3.82
CA ALA A 977 13.86 7.25 -2.98
C ALA A 977 14.68 6.25 -3.81
N ALA A 978 14.00 5.45 -4.64
CA ALA A 978 14.63 4.49 -5.55
C ALA A 978 15.53 5.17 -6.60
N LEU A 979 15.12 6.32 -7.14
CA LEU A 979 15.89 7.12 -8.10
C LEU A 979 17.20 7.64 -7.48
N LEU A 980 17.12 8.17 -6.25
CA LEU A 980 18.27 8.67 -5.49
C LEU A 980 19.26 7.57 -5.16
N THR A 981 18.78 6.43 -4.67
CA THR A 981 19.62 5.27 -4.39
C THR A 981 20.36 4.81 -5.64
N ARG A 982 19.63 4.71 -6.74
CA ARG A 982 20.14 4.13 -7.99
C ARG A 982 21.14 5.01 -8.74
N TYR A 983 20.81 6.27 -9.00
CA TYR A 983 21.60 7.12 -9.90
C TYR A 983 22.62 7.99 -9.16
N TYR A 984 22.46 8.15 -7.84
CA TYR A 984 23.26 9.07 -7.03
C TYR A 984 24.02 8.39 -5.88
N GLY A 985 23.91 7.08 -5.69
CA GLY A 985 24.71 6.31 -4.72
C GLY A 985 24.40 6.67 -3.27
N LEU A 986 23.12 6.94 -2.97
CA LEU A 986 22.64 7.37 -1.67
C LEU A 986 21.86 6.25 -0.98
N GLU A 987 21.87 6.23 0.34
CA GLU A 987 20.90 5.43 1.10
C GLU A 987 19.66 6.27 1.35
N THR A 988 18.48 5.63 1.31
CA THR A 988 17.20 6.32 1.47
C THR A 988 16.23 5.54 2.35
N GLN A 989 15.57 6.22 3.28
CA GLN A 989 14.59 5.64 4.19
C GLN A 989 13.28 6.44 4.15
N LEU A 990 12.19 5.81 3.72
CA LEU A 990 10.86 6.43 3.63
C LEU A 990 10.01 6.08 4.86
N ASN A 991 9.93 7.01 5.81
CA ASN A 991 9.18 6.83 7.05
C ASN A 991 7.77 7.42 6.91
N THR A 992 6.76 6.80 7.52
CA THR A 992 5.37 7.29 7.65
C THR A 992 4.86 6.93 9.04
N TYR A 993 4.04 7.80 9.66
CA TYR A 993 3.71 7.71 11.08
C TYR A 993 2.20 7.66 11.31
N THR A 994 1.71 6.48 11.69
CA THR A 994 0.30 6.23 12.00
C THR A 994 0.16 5.39 13.27
N SER A 995 -1.04 5.42 13.86
CA SER A 995 -1.52 4.50 14.88
C SER A 995 -2.84 3.89 14.40
N THR A 996 -3.07 2.62 14.71
CA THR A 996 -4.33 1.92 14.46
C THR A 996 -5.12 1.82 15.75
N TYR A 997 -6.42 2.10 15.69
CA TYR A 997 -7.33 2.04 16.83
C TYR A 997 -8.72 1.58 16.37
N GLU A 998 -9.45 0.91 17.26
CA GLU A 998 -10.82 0.45 16.99
C GLU A 998 -11.82 1.58 17.29
N GLU A 999 -12.50 2.07 16.26
CA GLU A 999 -13.60 3.05 16.37
C GLU A 999 -14.87 2.43 15.78
N ASP A 1000 -15.92 2.32 16.60
CA ASP A 1000 -17.21 1.67 16.26
C ASP A 1000 -17.14 0.25 15.64
N GLY A 1001 -16.00 -0.43 15.75
CA GLY A 1001 -15.75 -1.78 15.22
C GLY A 1001 -14.93 -1.83 13.93
N GLU A 1002 -14.39 -0.71 13.46
CA GLU A 1002 -13.42 -0.65 12.36
C GLU A 1002 -12.00 -0.34 12.89
N SER A 1003 -11.00 -1.05 12.36
CA SER A 1003 -9.58 -0.78 12.59
C SER A 1003 -9.11 0.48 11.82
N VAL A 1004 -9.41 1.65 12.37
CA VAL A 1004 -9.09 2.94 11.75
C VAL A 1004 -7.61 3.28 11.97
N THR A 1005 -6.88 3.54 10.89
CA THR A 1005 -5.45 3.90 10.92
C THR A 1005 -5.25 5.37 10.57
N ILE A 1006 -4.87 6.21 11.55
CA ILE A 1006 -4.64 7.65 11.35
C ILE A 1006 -3.31 8.10 11.93
N ALA A 1007 -2.85 9.26 11.49
CA ALA A 1007 -1.73 9.96 12.10
C ALA A 1007 -2.18 10.80 13.30
N THR A 1008 -1.89 10.31 14.51
CA THR A 1008 -2.28 10.97 15.77
C THR A 1008 -1.35 12.16 16.10
N ALA A 1009 -1.71 12.91 17.15
CA ALA A 1009 -0.81 13.94 17.70
C ALA A 1009 0.48 13.34 18.30
N ALA A 1010 0.43 12.12 18.84
CA ALA A 1010 1.60 11.41 19.36
C ALA A 1010 2.53 10.97 18.23
N ASP A 1011 1.96 10.49 17.12
CA ASP A 1011 2.69 10.20 15.88
C ASP A 1011 3.41 11.44 15.34
N GLY A 1012 2.74 12.59 15.37
CA GLY A 1012 3.36 13.87 14.99
C GLY A 1012 4.51 14.29 15.91
N GLN A 1013 4.44 14.04 17.22
CA GLN A 1013 5.57 14.31 18.13
C GLN A 1013 6.75 13.35 17.90
N ARG A 1014 6.47 12.08 17.59
CA ARG A 1014 7.48 11.09 17.20
C ARG A 1014 8.18 11.51 15.90
N ALA A 1015 7.41 11.76 14.85
CA ALA A 1015 7.91 12.21 13.55
C ALA A 1015 8.77 13.48 13.66
N LEU A 1016 8.31 14.48 14.42
CA LEU A 1016 9.06 15.72 14.66
C LEU A 1016 10.37 15.49 15.45
N SER A 1017 10.44 14.46 16.30
CA SER A 1017 11.64 14.12 17.06
C SER A 1017 12.65 13.36 16.20
N ASP A 1018 12.18 12.43 15.36
CA ASP A 1018 13.01 11.74 14.37
C ASP A 1018 13.57 12.72 13.31
N LEU A 1019 12.74 13.67 12.86
CA LEU A 1019 13.17 14.75 11.96
C LEU A 1019 14.28 15.61 12.58
N LYS A 1020 14.15 16.02 13.85
CA LYS A 1020 15.22 16.74 14.58
C LYS A 1020 16.50 15.92 14.65
N ALA A 1021 16.40 14.62 14.91
CA ALA A 1021 17.54 13.72 15.00
C ALA A 1021 18.31 13.67 13.68
N GLN A 1022 17.62 13.45 12.55
CA GLN A 1022 18.25 13.37 11.23
C GLN A 1022 18.84 14.72 10.78
N VAL A 1023 18.11 15.82 10.98
CA VAL A 1023 18.58 17.18 10.65
C VAL A 1023 19.80 17.58 11.50
N ALA A 1024 19.93 17.11 12.74
CA ALA A 1024 21.13 17.30 13.56
C ALA A 1024 22.32 16.44 13.14
N LYS A 1025 22.09 15.22 12.62
CA LYS A 1025 23.13 14.38 11.99
C LYS A 1025 23.65 14.99 10.68
N GLY A 1026 22.93 15.94 10.10
CA GLY A 1026 23.24 16.55 8.80
C GLY A 1026 22.67 15.77 7.61
N ASN A 1027 21.87 14.73 7.87
CA ASN A 1027 21.17 13.96 6.85
C ASN A 1027 20.05 14.83 6.25
N PRO A 1028 19.98 14.98 4.91
CA PRO A 1028 18.87 15.68 4.27
C PRO A 1028 17.56 14.94 4.52
N VAL A 1029 16.52 15.67 4.89
CA VAL A 1029 15.17 15.12 5.04
C VAL A 1029 14.21 15.85 4.14
N ILE A 1030 13.62 15.12 3.19
CA ILE A 1030 12.54 15.59 2.33
C ILE A 1030 11.23 15.26 3.05
N THR A 1031 10.36 16.26 3.23
CA THR A 1031 9.02 16.07 3.78
C THR A 1031 7.97 16.46 2.75
N THR A 1032 6.96 15.60 2.56
CA THR A 1032 5.77 15.97 1.79
C THR A 1032 4.85 16.83 2.65
N VAL A 1033 4.23 17.85 2.05
CA VAL A 1033 3.44 18.87 2.74
C VAL A 1033 2.29 19.37 1.87
N ASN A 1034 1.28 20.00 2.50
CA ASN A 1034 0.37 20.90 1.80
C ASN A 1034 1.02 22.28 1.60
N ALA A 1035 1.28 22.66 0.35
CA ALA A 1035 1.93 23.92 -0.02
C ALA A 1035 1.17 25.17 0.44
N GLN A 1036 -0.16 25.18 0.27
CA GLN A 1036 -1.01 26.32 0.57
C GLN A 1036 -0.94 26.71 2.05
N THR A 1037 -0.81 25.72 2.94
CA THR A 1037 -0.64 25.91 4.39
C THR A 1037 0.69 26.59 4.72
N ILE A 1038 1.81 26.14 4.15
CA ILE A 1038 3.12 26.71 4.46
C ILE A 1038 3.31 28.11 3.86
N TRP A 1039 2.92 28.33 2.59
CA TRP A 1039 3.07 29.63 1.94
C TRP A 1039 2.15 30.70 2.54
N ALA A 1040 0.95 30.31 3.01
CA ALA A 1040 0.06 31.23 3.73
C ALA A 1040 0.69 31.71 5.06
N ALA A 1041 1.42 30.84 5.76
CA ALA A 1041 2.11 31.18 7.00
C ALA A 1041 3.29 32.15 6.82
N VAL A 1042 3.92 32.15 5.63
CA VAL A 1042 5.09 33.00 5.33
C VAL A 1042 4.71 34.32 4.66
N ASN A 1043 3.77 34.32 3.71
CA ASN A 1043 3.41 35.50 2.90
C ASN A 1043 2.05 36.14 3.26
N GLY A 1044 1.55 35.91 4.48
CA GLY A 1044 0.33 36.57 4.98
C GLY A 1044 -0.94 36.27 4.18
N GLY A 1045 -1.03 35.08 3.61
CA GLY A 1045 -2.18 34.62 2.79
C GLY A 1045 -2.16 35.05 1.32
N ASN A 1046 -1.16 35.80 0.85
CA ASN A 1046 -1.02 36.08 -0.58
C ASN A 1046 -0.25 34.94 -1.27
N THR A 1047 -0.95 33.86 -1.61
CA THR A 1047 -0.37 32.64 -2.21
C THR A 1047 0.11 32.83 -3.66
N GLY A 1048 -0.16 33.98 -4.28
CA GLY A 1048 0.21 34.26 -5.67
C GLY A 1048 -0.52 33.34 -6.64
N ASN A 1049 -1.81 33.63 -6.90
CA ASN A 1049 -2.72 32.84 -7.74
C ASN A 1049 -2.06 32.11 -8.93
N THR A 1050 -1.82 30.80 -8.80
CA THR A 1050 -1.39 29.93 -9.91
C THR A 1050 -2.35 28.78 -10.22
N GLU A 1051 -3.34 28.49 -9.37
CA GLU A 1051 -4.38 27.50 -9.63
C GLU A 1051 -5.79 28.15 -9.50
N PRO A 1052 -6.63 28.13 -10.55
CA PRO A 1052 -7.99 28.68 -10.50
C PRO A 1052 -8.93 27.84 -9.62
N GLY A 1053 -9.07 28.19 -8.33
CA GLY A 1053 -10.00 27.49 -7.44
C GLY A 1053 -10.03 28.00 -6.00
N ILE A 1054 -10.81 27.32 -5.16
CA ILE A 1054 -10.72 27.45 -3.70
C ILE A 1054 -9.42 26.72 -3.28
N PRO A 1055 -8.52 27.34 -2.50
CA PRO A 1055 -7.29 26.68 -2.07
C PRO A 1055 -7.57 25.41 -1.26
N ASP A 1056 -6.94 24.30 -1.65
CA ASP A 1056 -6.98 23.04 -0.92
C ASP A 1056 -5.96 23.05 0.23
N TYR A 1057 -6.44 22.80 1.45
CA TYR A 1057 -5.65 22.69 2.68
C TYR A 1057 -5.65 21.28 3.27
N GLN A 1058 -6.28 20.30 2.60
CA GLN A 1058 -6.50 18.94 3.09
C GLN A 1058 -5.59 17.92 2.41
N ALA A 1059 -5.26 18.10 1.12
CA ALA A 1059 -4.33 17.21 0.42
C ALA A 1059 -2.87 17.67 0.52
N SER A 1060 -1.97 16.72 0.82
CA SER A 1060 -0.55 16.87 0.53
C SER A 1060 -0.33 16.95 -0.98
N ASN A 1061 0.41 17.96 -1.44
CA ASN A 1061 0.60 18.24 -2.87
C ASN A 1061 2.01 18.76 -3.21
N HIS A 1062 2.91 18.83 -2.23
CA HIS A 1062 4.22 19.45 -2.39
C HIS A 1062 5.31 18.74 -1.59
N ALA A 1063 6.57 18.99 -1.92
CA ALA A 1063 7.74 18.40 -1.26
C ALA A 1063 8.81 19.47 -1.00
N VAL A 1064 9.34 19.48 0.22
CA VAL A 1064 10.31 20.48 0.72
C VAL A 1064 11.45 19.79 1.46
N VAL A 1065 12.63 20.40 1.49
CA VAL A 1065 13.78 19.89 2.25
C VAL A 1065 13.93 20.66 3.55
N VAL A 1066 13.93 19.97 4.69
CA VAL A 1066 14.14 20.58 6.01
C VAL A 1066 15.62 20.80 6.24
N ILE A 1067 16.04 22.06 6.44
CA ILE A 1067 17.46 22.43 6.58
C ILE A 1067 17.83 22.99 7.98
N GLY A 1068 16.84 23.19 8.84
CA GLY A 1068 17.06 23.50 10.25
C GLY A 1068 15.77 23.62 11.05
N ILE A 1069 15.86 23.48 12.37
CA ILE A 1069 14.73 23.62 13.30
C ILE A 1069 15.19 24.43 14.50
N ASP A 1070 14.45 25.48 14.84
CA ASP A 1070 14.68 26.35 15.99
C ASP A 1070 13.45 26.31 16.90
N GLU A 1071 13.50 25.46 17.93
CA GLU A 1071 12.39 25.32 18.87
C GLU A 1071 12.22 26.56 19.76
N GLN A 1072 13.27 27.35 19.96
CA GLN A 1072 13.20 28.57 20.77
C GLN A 1072 12.40 29.68 20.05
N LYS A 1073 12.54 29.78 18.72
CA LYS A 1073 11.73 30.67 17.88
C LYS A 1073 10.43 30.02 17.39
N GLY A 1074 10.30 28.71 17.49
CA GLY A 1074 9.17 27.95 16.96
C GLY A 1074 9.16 27.86 15.43
N ILE A 1075 10.34 27.81 14.80
CA ILE A 1075 10.52 27.89 13.33
C ILE A 1075 11.18 26.62 12.79
N VAL A 1076 10.67 26.13 11.65
CA VAL A 1076 11.33 25.19 10.74
C VAL A 1076 11.86 25.99 9.56
N TYR A 1077 13.11 25.76 9.17
CA TYR A 1077 13.75 26.38 8.01
C TYR A 1077 13.75 25.40 6.84
N LEU A 1078 13.23 25.82 5.69
CA LEU A 1078 13.05 24.99 4.50
C LEU A 1078 13.87 25.48 3.31
N ASN A 1079 14.33 24.54 2.48
CA ASN A 1079 14.55 24.76 1.06
C ASN A 1079 13.29 24.31 0.31
N ASP A 1080 12.49 25.27 -0.13
CA ASP A 1080 11.24 25.06 -0.87
C ASP A 1080 11.42 25.51 -2.33
N SER A 1081 11.31 24.58 -3.27
CA SER A 1081 11.46 24.84 -4.70
C SER A 1081 10.23 25.51 -5.35
N GLY A 1082 9.09 25.55 -4.65
CA GLY A 1082 7.76 25.98 -5.10
C GLY A 1082 7.50 27.49 -5.16
N PRO A 1083 7.87 28.32 -4.16
CA PRO A 1083 7.74 29.76 -4.23
C PRO A 1083 8.89 30.41 -5.03
N ALA A 1084 8.67 31.64 -5.49
CA ALA A 1084 9.75 32.47 -6.06
C ALA A 1084 10.43 33.35 -5.00
N PHE A 1085 9.77 33.59 -3.86
CA PHE A 1085 10.25 34.55 -2.85
C PHE A 1085 11.49 34.07 -2.08
N GLN A 1086 11.87 32.79 -2.14
CA GLN A 1086 13.09 32.30 -1.47
C GLN A 1086 14.38 32.87 -2.11
N SER A 1087 14.33 33.30 -3.38
CA SER A 1087 15.43 34.02 -4.03
C SER A 1087 15.35 35.56 -3.93
N GLU A 1088 14.36 36.11 -3.20
CA GLU A 1088 14.28 37.55 -2.99
C GLU A 1088 15.52 38.08 -2.25
N THR A 1089 16.00 39.23 -2.71
CA THR A 1089 17.12 39.94 -2.08
C THR A 1089 16.65 41.27 -1.49
N ASN A 1090 17.28 41.66 -0.39
CA ASN A 1090 17.18 43.00 0.14
C ASN A 1090 17.86 44.00 -0.82
N PRO A 1091 17.61 45.32 -0.70
CA PRO A 1091 18.25 46.34 -1.56
C PRO A 1091 19.79 46.40 -1.51
N ASP A 1092 20.42 45.73 -0.54
CA ASP A 1092 21.88 45.58 -0.42
C ASP A 1092 22.45 44.32 -1.10
N GLY A 1093 21.59 43.51 -1.72
CA GLY A 1093 21.95 42.25 -2.39
C GLY A 1093 22.03 41.02 -1.47
N SER A 1094 21.80 41.17 -0.17
CA SER A 1094 21.67 40.02 0.75
C SER A 1094 20.35 39.27 0.51
N LEU A 1095 20.34 37.94 0.70
CA LEU A 1095 19.09 37.18 0.65
C LEU A 1095 18.13 37.65 1.76
N LYS A 1096 16.85 37.80 1.42
CA LYS A 1096 15.76 38.11 2.36
C LYS A 1096 15.60 37.00 3.41
N TYR A 1097 15.84 35.75 2.99
CA TYR A 1097 15.77 34.54 3.82
C TYR A 1097 17.13 33.83 3.85
N PRO A 1098 18.15 34.35 4.56
CA PRO A 1098 19.52 33.84 4.52
C PRO A 1098 19.70 32.47 5.18
N ASN A 1099 18.67 31.97 5.86
CA ASN A 1099 18.61 30.64 6.47
C ASN A 1099 17.53 29.76 5.79
N GLY A 1100 17.04 30.13 4.61
CA GLY A 1100 15.87 29.49 3.98
C GLY A 1100 14.53 29.93 4.55
N GLU A 1101 13.45 29.38 3.98
CA GLU A 1101 12.07 29.78 4.25
C GLU A 1101 11.67 29.48 5.70
N PRO A 1102 11.28 30.49 6.51
CA PRO A 1102 10.98 30.31 7.92
C PRO A 1102 9.49 30.02 8.16
N VAL A 1103 9.13 28.75 8.26
CA VAL A 1103 7.74 28.29 8.54
C VAL A 1103 7.56 28.05 10.04
N THR A 1104 6.43 28.43 10.63
CA THR A 1104 6.16 28.09 12.04
C THR A 1104 5.99 26.58 12.22
N ILE A 1105 6.48 26.02 13.34
CA ILE A 1105 6.33 24.58 13.63
C ILE A 1105 4.85 24.15 13.56
N GLY A 1106 3.91 24.99 14.02
CA GLY A 1106 2.47 24.69 13.93
C GLY A 1106 1.97 24.55 12.49
N ALA A 1107 2.33 25.48 11.59
CA ALA A 1107 1.95 25.40 10.18
C ALA A 1107 2.64 24.23 9.47
N PHE A 1108 3.92 23.98 9.76
CA PHE A 1108 4.67 22.85 9.22
C PHE A 1108 4.02 21.52 9.64
N MET A 1109 3.78 21.29 10.93
CA MET A 1109 3.14 20.07 11.43
C MET A 1109 1.74 19.87 10.85
N SER A 1110 0.93 20.93 10.75
CA SER A 1110 -0.41 20.85 10.14
C SER A 1110 -0.34 20.50 8.64
N SER A 1111 0.65 21.01 7.91
CA SER A 1111 0.83 20.71 6.49
C SER A 1111 1.37 19.29 6.26
N TRP A 1112 2.21 18.79 7.17
CA TRP A 1112 2.85 17.47 7.11
C TRP A 1112 1.90 16.35 7.55
N GLN A 1113 0.94 16.64 8.44
CA GLN A 1113 -0.11 15.69 8.84
C GLN A 1113 -0.97 15.21 7.65
N THR A 1114 -1.10 16.01 6.58
CA THR A 1114 -1.91 15.69 5.38
C THR A 1114 -1.45 14.46 4.58
N ASN A 1115 -0.31 13.85 4.96
CA ASN A 1115 0.20 12.58 4.43
C ASN A 1115 0.68 11.63 5.53
N SER A 1116 0.18 11.76 6.77
CA SER A 1116 0.64 10.95 7.91
C SER A 1116 2.13 11.11 8.24
N TYR A 1117 2.60 12.36 8.14
CA TYR A 1117 3.98 12.75 8.45
C TYR A 1117 5.05 11.99 7.63
N THR A 1118 4.79 11.68 6.36
CA THR A 1118 5.75 11.00 5.50
C THR A 1118 7.02 11.84 5.31
N SER A 1119 8.17 11.23 5.56
CA SER A 1119 9.50 11.83 5.36
C SER A 1119 10.46 10.84 4.71
N LEU A 1120 11.19 11.32 3.71
CA LEU A 1120 12.28 10.61 3.07
C LEU A 1120 13.61 11.14 3.64
N VAL A 1121 14.27 10.32 4.45
CA VAL A 1121 15.62 10.57 4.96
C VAL A 1121 16.63 10.09 3.91
N VAL A 1122 17.69 10.86 3.69
CA VAL A 1122 18.75 10.56 2.73
C VAL A 1122 20.10 10.56 3.45
N SER A 1123 20.96 9.59 3.16
CA SER A 1123 22.32 9.46 3.70
C SER A 1123 23.33 9.04 2.62
N LEU A 1124 24.62 9.21 2.91
CA LEU A 1124 25.69 8.66 2.08
C LEU A 1124 25.81 7.15 2.34
N ALA A 1125 25.95 6.37 1.27
CA ALA A 1125 26.20 4.93 1.38
C ALA A 1125 27.53 4.63 2.10
N GLU A 1126 27.60 3.52 2.83
CA GLU A 1126 28.75 3.19 3.70
C GLU A 1126 30.11 3.06 2.96
N GLU A 1127 30.10 2.77 1.66
CA GLU A 1127 31.31 2.81 0.82
C GLU A 1127 31.76 4.23 0.47
N ALA A 1128 30.84 5.16 0.21
CA ALA A 1128 31.17 6.54 -0.14
C ALA A 1128 31.84 7.30 1.03
N GLN A 1129 31.50 6.94 2.28
CA GLN A 1129 32.19 7.48 3.46
C GLN A 1129 33.69 7.12 3.51
N LYS A 1130 34.12 5.99 2.94
CA LYS A 1130 35.55 5.61 2.93
C LYS A 1130 36.37 6.44 1.95
N ASP A 1131 35.79 6.89 0.85
CA ASP A 1131 36.52 7.69 -0.15
C ASP A 1131 36.69 9.15 0.30
N ASP A 1132 35.66 9.78 0.87
CA ASP A 1132 35.79 11.16 1.38
C ASP A 1132 36.70 11.25 2.63
N VAL A 1133 36.76 10.20 3.48
CA VAL A 1133 37.73 10.11 4.59
C VAL A 1133 39.18 9.92 4.10
N ASN A 1134 39.39 9.43 2.88
CA ASN A 1134 40.72 9.35 2.25
C ASN A 1134 41.06 10.58 1.38
N ALA A 1135 40.11 11.50 1.16
CA ALA A 1135 40.29 12.72 0.37
C ALA A 1135 40.46 14.00 1.22
N ALA A 1136 40.22 13.92 2.53
CA ALA A 1136 40.43 14.98 3.53
C ALA A 1136 41.77 14.85 4.27
#